data_AF-A0ABD5PS81-F1
#
_entry.id   AF-A0ABD5PS81-F1
#
_cell.length_a   1.000
_cell.length_b   1.000
_cell.length_c   1.000
_cell.angle_alpha   90.00
_cell.angle_beta   90.00
_cell.angle_gamma   90.00
#
_symmetry.space_group_name_H-M   'P 1'
#
loop_
_entity.id
_entity.type
_entity.pdbx_description
1 polymer ?
#
loop_
_entity_poly.entity_id
_entity_poly.type
_entity_poly.pdbx_seq_one_letter_code
_entity_poly.pdbx_strand_id
1 'polypeptide(L)'
;MHVRGTVAGEVEVRSVSTQYGESDLAEVPLVVADDATGTGRAATRAPPGGGHDPTTVTLWNKWTESAELLEPGMELLVTDAKEEEYRGETQYATTGDSYVVVEPSFLVNVTAIRNWVECPRLYYLNKLSGVPLNYPVVKGTIVHEVFGDLLRGRDLEESIDARVEEHGLDLGLLGEPADAVAEEVRENARAIEGWLEQGRLTEEDSWRSEQLLISETFGIRGRADAIRRGAPVELKTGKNLKKDPRFKDKVQAACYALLLEEHGGDVDTGTLLYTKNSVLDRNEETGDLTPAKEFSMGDGLLKFVVRLRNEIAAMEIAGDVPTGYEGDAKCEYCFEQDTCMVVSGRLDQESKAGGIGQPLPAEERDYFDRFYRAIEEERREVHHEYAKLWEQDAQERADDDRALIDLRFEAKRELDGGRWELRARREGGATSKLREGDLVLASDGHPVRGQSELARIERLEEDEVVLTADEAVEVTRLDVYPSELTTDRLLVALHDCLLKGDDRRKDILFGRADPEFGPIEETFIDNNDAQNEAVTKAVGARDCALIHGPPGTGKTYTIARAIRAMVERGERVLLSAFTNRAVDNALEALLDQLDSVVDEERIVRVGSESGVRDDMEPYRLEQAGDPEDRVAKLQDAQVVAATTATCGSRVMKEQAFDVALVDEAGQLTEPGTYAAINLADRFVLVGDHEQLPPVVRAENDLTESLFERLVDLHPDASVMLDRQYRMNQRIQAFASTEFYDGELRPAEPEVAARTLDDLACVSREDLPAELQDPVTFVEVGGDRSQYTDSEEAARIADLIERYEAAGLDRSSIGVIAPFRAQVSEISSHVPADVAVDTVDRFQGSSQEVIVVSFTATGRLEGPIFEDYRRINVALTRPKRALVLVGDSQALATDPVYERMLEWARR
;
A
#
# COMPACT_ATOMS: atom_id res chain seq x y z
N MET A 1 36.13 0.63 9.09
CA MET A 1 34.95 0.97 9.91
C MET A 1 33.86 1.51 9.00
N HIS A 2 32.60 1.52 9.42
CA HIS A 2 31.53 2.18 8.65
C HIS A 2 31.36 3.61 9.16
N VAL A 3 31.19 4.56 8.24
CA VAL A 3 30.94 5.97 8.55
C VAL A 3 29.61 6.35 7.89
N ARG A 4 28.61 6.72 8.70
CA ARG A 4 27.29 7.13 8.24
C ARG A 4 26.95 8.50 8.79
N GLY A 5 26.35 9.36 7.97
CA GLY A 5 25.97 10.70 8.39
C GLY A 5 25.25 11.50 7.32
N THR A 6 25.00 12.77 7.61
CA THR A 6 24.31 13.71 6.72
C THR A 6 25.27 14.71 6.12
N VAL A 7 25.19 14.93 4.81
CA VAL A 7 26.04 15.89 4.08
C VAL A 7 25.71 17.31 4.54
N ALA A 8 26.72 18.04 5.01
CA ALA A 8 26.55 19.33 5.67
C ALA A 8 26.72 20.54 4.74
N GLY A 9 27.24 20.34 3.53
CA GLY A 9 27.62 21.41 2.62
C GLY A 9 27.93 20.90 1.22
N GLU A 10 28.24 21.84 0.32
CA GLU A 10 28.53 21.52 -1.09
C GLU A 10 29.78 20.63 -1.22
N VAL A 11 29.73 19.71 -2.18
CA VAL A 11 30.81 18.76 -2.48
C VAL A 11 31.44 19.15 -3.81
N GLU A 12 32.77 19.31 -3.83
CA GLU A 12 33.53 19.57 -5.06
C GLU A 12 34.53 18.45 -5.33
N VAL A 13 34.54 17.96 -6.58
CA VAL A 13 35.56 17.04 -7.08
C VAL A 13 36.78 17.82 -7.57
N ARG A 14 37.98 17.38 -7.18
CA ARG A 14 39.26 18.00 -7.57
C ARG A 14 40.29 16.93 -7.94
N SER A 15 41.07 17.20 -8.99
CA SER A 15 42.18 16.33 -9.40
C SER A 15 43.46 16.68 -8.65
N VAL A 16 44.12 15.68 -8.06
CA VAL A 16 45.39 15.83 -7.36
C VAL A 16 46.49 14.94 -7.94
N SER A 17 47.74 15.40 -7.84
CA SER A 17 48.89 14.57 -8.20
C SER A 17 49.29 13.69 -7.02
N THR A 18 49.15 12.38 -7.20
CA THR A 18 49.61 11.36 -6.24
C THR A 18 50.91 10.71 -6.72
N GLN A 19 51.54 9.90 -5.86
CA GLN A 19 52.73 9.11 -6.24
C GLN A 19 52.45 8.05 -7.33
N TYR A 20 51.18 7.80 -7.66
CA TYR A 20 50.74 6.83 -8.65
C TYR A 20 50.19 7.47 -9.94
N GLY A 21 50.15 8.81 -10.04
CA GLY A 21 49.62 9.55 -11.18
C GLY A 21 48.68 10.68 -10.76
N GLU A 22 47.91 11.23 -11.69
CA GLU A 22 46.76 12.08 -11.35
C GLU A 22 45.63 11.19 -10.82
N SER A 23 44.93 11.65 -9.79
CA SER A 23 43.80 10.96 -9.18
C SER A 23 42.77 11.98 -8.73
N ASP A 24 41.49 11.68 -8.94
CA ASP A 24 40.40 12.53 -8.48
C ASP A 24 40.05 12.22 -7.03
N LEU A 25 39.76 13.26 -6.26
CA LEU A 25 39.21 13.18 -4.91
C LEU A 25 38.06 14.16 -4.72
N ALA A 26 37.16 13.83 -3.78
CA ALA A 26 36.13 14.73 -3.27
C ALA A 26 36.19 14.75 -1.75
N GLU A 27 36.17 15.95 -1.15
CA GLU A 27 36.08 16.14 0.31
C GLU A 27 34.62 16.42 0.66
N VAL A 28 33.97 15.48 1.35
CA VAL A 28 32.56 15.59 1.74
C VAL A 28 32.48 16.03 3.21
N PRO A 29 31.89 17.20 3.52
CA PRO A 29 31.60 17.59 4.89
C PRO A 29 30.41 16.77 5.41
N LEU A 30 30.62 16.00 6.46
CA LEU A 30 29.63 15.04 6.97
C LEU A 30 29.37 15.25 8.48
N VAL A 31 28.11 15.38 8.86
CA VAL A 31 27.69 15.28 10.27
C VAL A 31 27.46 13.80 10.57
N VAL A 32 28.38 13.19 11.31
CA VAL A 32 28.34 11.76 11.65
C VAL A 32 27.26 11.51 12.71
N ALA A 33 26.51 10.41 12.57
CA ALA A 33 25.54 9.98 13.57
C ALA A 33 26.22 9.51 14.87
N ASP A 34 25.58 9.76 16.02
CA ASP A 34 26.14 9.55 17.37
C ASP A 34 26.56 8.08 17.69
N ASP A 35 26.07 7.10 16.92
CA ASP A 35 26.37 5.66 17.09
C ASP A 35 27.36 5.07 16.05
N ALA A 36 28.04 5.89 15.24
CA ALA A 36 28.87 5.41 14.12
C ALA A 36 30.23 4.77 14.51
N THR A 37 30.60 4.72 15.80
CA THR A 37 31.91 4.20 16.24
C THR A 37 31.80 2.88 17.01
N GLY A 38 31.43 1.78 16.34
CA GLY A 38 31.74 0.41 16.81
C GLY A 38 30.65 -0.66 16.65
N THR A 39 31.07 -1.83 16.17
CA THR A 39 30.33 -3.12 16.07
C THR A 39 29.03 -3.11 15.27
N GLY A 40 29.11 -2.94 13.94
CA GLY A 40 28.16 -3.55 13.00
C GLY A 40 26.67 -3.19 13.14
N ARG A 41 26.32 -2.14 13.88
CA ARG A 41 24.96 -1.59 13.93
C ARG A 41 24.88 -0.40 12.96
N ALA A 42 23.82 -0.35 12.17
CA ALA A 42 23.48 0.83 11.40
C ALA A 42 23.22 1.99 12.38
N ALA A 43 24.05 3.04 12.31
CA ALA A 43 23.81 4.27 13.05
C ALA A 43 22.49 4.92 12.58
N THR A 44 21.71 5.46 13.50
CA THR A 44 20.44 6.15 13.23
C THR A 44 20.69 7.55 12.66
N ARG A 45 19.75 8.06 11.86
CA ARG A 45 19.83 9.40 11.25
C ARG A 45 20.05 10.47 12.33
N ALA A 46 21.04 11.35 12.14
CA ALA A 46 21.26 12.47 13.06
C ALA A 46 20.06 13.43 13.01
N PRO A 47 19.53 13.90 14.15
CA PRO A 47 18.44 14.88 14.15
C PRO A 47 18.91 16.19 13.49
N PRO A 48 18.07 16.83 12.65
CA PRO A 48 18.41 18.12 12.05
C PRO A 48 18.62 19.16 13.16
N GLY A 49 19.85 19.66 13.28
CA GLY A 49 20.24 20.64 14.31
C GLY A 49 21.03 20.10 15.50
N GLY A 50 21.45 18.82 15.49
CA GLY A 50 22.43 18.29 16.45
C GLY A 50 23.79 19.00 16.30
N GLY A 51 24.25 19.67 17.37
CA GLY A 51 25.42 20.56 17.38
C GLY A 51 26.79 19.88 17.30
N HIS A 52 26.98 18.96 16.35
CA HIS A 52 28.29 18.37 16.05
C HIS A 52 28.97 19.13 14.90
N ASP A 53 30.24 19.47 15.07
CA ASP A 53 31.05 20.03 13.98
C ASP A 53 31.21 18.96 12.89
N PRO A 54 30.98 19.29 11.60
CA PRO A 54 31.11 18.32 10.51
C PRO A 54 32.55 17.83 10.38
N THR A 55 32.72 16.51 10.21
CA THR A 55 34.01 15.90 9.81
C THR A 55 34.16 15.92 8.29
N THR A 56 35.35 15.61 7.80
CA THR A 56 35.62 15.44 6.37
C THR A 56 35.77 13.97 6.00
N VAL A 57 35.01 13.54 4.99
CA VAL A 57 35.14 12.22 4.36
C VAL A 57 35.70 12.38 2.96
N THR A 58 36.90 11.84 2.71
CA THR A 58 37.56 11.91 1.41
C THR A 58 37.21 10.69 0.55
N LEU A 59 36.53 10.94 -0.56
CA LEU A 59 36.17 9.92 -1.55
C LEU A 59 37.20 9.93 -2.68
N TRP A 60 37.76 8.76 -3.00
CA TRP A 60 38.82 8.64 -4.01
C TRP A 60 38.36 7.89 -5.27
N ASN A 61 38.96 8.24 -6.41
CA ASN A 61 38.82 7.53 -7.69
C ASN A 61 37.35 7.39 -8.13
N LYS A 62 36.90 6.17 -8.44
CA LYS A 62 35.55 5.86 -8.91
C LYS A 62 34.41 6.36 -8.01
N TRP A 63 34.71 6.66 -6.75
CA TRP A 63 33.73 7.18 -5.79
C TRP A 63 33.55 8.69 -5.86
N THR A 64 34.40 9.42 -6.60
CA THR A 64 34.15 10.85 -6.88
C THR A 64 32.90 11.03 -7.74
N GLU A 65 32.57 10.07 -8.60
CA GLU A 65 31.31 10.08 -9.38
C GLU A 65 30.09 10.02 -8.46
N SER A 66 30.13 9.23 -7.38
CA SER A 66 29.06 9.26 -6.36
C SER A 66 29.03 10.58 -5.60
N ALA A 67 30.18 11.26 -5.46
CA ALA A 67 30.27 12.54 -4.76
C ALA A 67 29.60 13.68 -5.53
N GLU A 68 29.59 13.60 -6.87
CA GLU A 68 28.89 14.56 -7.74
C GLU A 68 27.37 14.52 -7.59
N LEU A 69 26.85 13.42 -7.05
CA LEU A 69 25.41 13.22 -6.78
C LEU A 69 24.97 13.82 -5.43
N LEU A 70 25.91 14.20 -4.57
CA LEU A 70 25.62 14.58 -3.19
C LEU A 70 25.18 16.05 -3.06
N GLU A 71 24.04 16.24 -2.43
CA GLU A 71 23.54 17.55 -2.02
C GLU A 71 23.49 17.69 -0.49
N PRO A 72 23.56 18.91 0.06
CA PRO A 72 23.37 19.13 1.48
C PRO A 72 22.04 18.56 1.99
N GLY A 73 22.08 17.83 3.10
CA GLY A 73 20.92 17.15 3.67
C GLY A 73 20.77 15.69 3.26
N MET A 74 21.48 15.23 2.22
CA MET A 74 21.49 13.82 1.84
C MET A 74 22.25 12.96 2.84
N GLU A 75 21.85 11.70 2.95
CA GLU A 75 22.54 10.70 3.74
C GLU A 75 23.67 10.02 2.95
N LEU A 76 24.81 9.79 3.61
CA LEU A 76 25.96 9.09 3.06
C LEU A 76 26.42 7.99 4.01
N LEU A 77 26.65 6.79 3.46
CA LEU A 77 27.36 5.70 4.11
C LEU A 77 28.64 5.37 3.34
N VAL A 78 29.76 5.27 4.07
CA VAL A 78 31.03 4.76 3.56
C VAL A 78 31.43 3.52 4.35
N THR A 79 31.48 2.37 3.67
CA THR A 79 31.96 1.11 4.28
C THR A 79 33.48 1.05 4.27
N ASP A 80 34.06 0.26 5.20
CA ASP A 80 35.50 0.02 5.30
C ASP A 80 36.38 1.27 5.17
N ALA A 81 35.87 2.38 5.70
CA ALA A 81 36.56 3.65 5.75
C ALA A 81 37.79 3.53 6.66
N LYS A 82 38.86 4.22 6.25
CA LYS A 82 40.05 4.40 7.06
C LYS A 82 39.92 5.70 7.84
N GLU A 83 40.14 5.62 9.15
CA GLU A 83 40.24 6.79 10.03
C GLU A 83 41.65 7.38 9.97
N GLU A 84 41.74 8.70 9.87
CA GLU A 84 42.99 9.46 9.88
C GLU A 84 42.87 10.67 10.82
N GLU A 85 43.91 10.93 11.63
CA GLU A 85 44.00 12.20 12.35
C GLU A 85 44.78 13.22 11.52
N TYR A 86 44.15 14.36 11.22
CA TYR A 86 44.80 15.49 10.56
C TYR A 86 44.60 16.77 11.38
N ARG A 87 45.71 17.40 11.79
CA ARG A 87 45.71 18.65 12.60
C ARG A 87 44.90 18.58 13.92
N GLY A 88 44.69 17.38 14.46
CA GLY A 88 43.93 17.17 15.69
C GLY A 88 42.43 16.96 15.47
N GLU A 89 41.99 16.84 14.21
CA GLU A 89 40.63 16.47 13.82
C GLU A 89 40.63 15.05 13.25
N THR A 90 39.64 14.24 13.63
CA THR A 90 39.39 12.92 13.04
C THR A 90 38.73 13.11 11.69
N GLN A 91 39.30 12.49 10.65
CA GLN A 91 38.80 12.48 9.27
C GLN A 91 38.72 11.04 8.76
N TYR A 92 37.97 10.83 7.68
CA TYR A 92 37.79 9.50 7.09
C TYR A 92 38.13 9.51 5.60
N ALA A 93 38.59 8.37 5.07
CA ALA A 93 38.85 8.21 3.65
C ALA A 93 38.44 6.82 3.13
N THR A 94 37.99 6.76 1.88
CA THR A 94 37.71 5.48 1.20
C THR A 94 38.98 4.67 1.00
N THR A 95 38.88 3.36 1.18
CA THR A 95 39.95 2.39 0.88
C THR A 95 39.67 1.65 -0.43
N GLY A 96 40.54 0.69 -0.77
CA GLY A 96 40.32 -0.22 -1.89
C GLY A 96 39.09 -1.09 -1.72
N ASP A 97 38.64 -1.35 -0.49
CA ASP A 97 37.51 -2.24 -0.18
C ASP A 97 36.24 -1.46 0.18
N SER A 98 36.31 -0.12 0.23
CA SER A 98 35.17 0.73 0.56
C SER A 98 34.09 0.72 -0.52
N TYR A 99 32.84 0.73 -0.06
CA TYR A 99 31.66 1.15 -0.80
C TYR A 99 31.20 2.52 -0.34
N VAL A 100 30.68 3.33 -1.27
CA VAL A 100 30.03 4.61 -0.97
C VAL A 100 28.58 4.50 -1.42
N VAL A 101 27.66 4.64 -0.47
CA VAL A 101 26.22 4.48 -0.68
C VAL A 101 25.54 5.79 -0.35
N VAL A 102 24.87 6.37 -1.35
CA VAL A 102 24.07 7.60 -1.24
C VAL A 102 22.65 7.20 -0.86
N GLU A 103 22.09 7.81 0.18
CA GLU A 103 20.75 7.50 0.70
C GLU A 103 20.55 5.99 0.99
N PRO A 104 21.32 5.40 1.92
CA PRO A 104 21.23 3.98 2.25
C PRO A 104 19.81 3.55 2.67
N SER A 105 19.03 4.42 3.30
CA SER A 105 17.62 4.15 3.66
C SER A 105 16.65 4.14 2.48
N PHE A 106 17.02 4.67 1.30
CA PHE A 106 16.23 4.55 0.09
C PHE A 106 16.51 3.21 -0.60
N LEU A 107 15.56 2.27 -0.52
CA LEU A 107 15.71 0.92 -1.08
C LEU A 107 15.45 0.87 -2.58
N VAL A 108 16.48 0.59 -3.37
CA VAL A 108 16.35 0.42 -4.83
C VAL A 108 16.14 -1.05 -5.18
N ASN A 109 15.12 -1.34 -5.99
CA ASN A 109 14.85 -2.69 -6.48
C ASN A 109 15.95 -3.17 -7.45
N VAL A 110 16.39 -4.43 -7.33
CA VAL A 110 17.36 -5.05 -8.26
C VAL A 110 16.94 -4.91 -9.73
N THR A 111 15.65 -5.08 -10.01
CA THR A 111 15.07 -4.92 -11.35
C THR A 111 15.18 -3.48 -11.86
N ALA A 112 15.10 -2.48 -11.00
CA ALA A 112 15.31 -1.07 -11.36
C ALA A 112 16.76 -0.82 -11.75
N ILE A 113 17.74 -1.32 -10.98
CA ILE A 113 19.18 -1.22 -11.30
C ILE A 113 19.47 -1.88 -12.65
N ARG A 114 18.93 -3.08 -12.87
CA ARG A 114 19.03 -3.78 -14.16
C ARG A 114 18.51 -2.93 -15.32
N ASN A 115 17.35 -2.31 -15.16
CA ASN A 115 16.72 -1.51 -16.22
C ASN A 115 17.46 -0.19 -16.44
N TRP A 116 18.03 0.40 -15.39
CA TRP A 116 18.82 1.61 -15.46
C TRP A 116 20.06 1.46 -16.36
N VAL A 117 20.74 0.31 -16.27
CA VAL A 117 21.84 -0.05 -17.19
C VAL A 117 21.42 -0.02 -18.66
N GLU A 118 20.17 -0.42 -18.95
CA GLU A 118 19.67 -0.37 -20.32
C GLU A 118 19.36 1.06 -20.73
N CYS A 119 18.55 1.76 -19.93
CA CYS A 119 18.15 3.13 -20.13
C CYS A 119 17.57 3.68 -18.81
N PRO A 120 18.17 4.74 -18.23
CA PRO A 120 17.68 5.35 -16.99
C PRO A 120 16.21 5.76 -17.03
N ARG A 121 15.73 6.25 -18.18
CA ARG A 121 14.33 6.65 -18.37
C ARG A 121 13.32 5.49 -18.22
N LEU A 122 13.73 4.23 -18.36
CA LEU A 122 12.84 3.09 -18.10
C LEU A 122 12.39 3.04 -16.64
N TYR A 123 13.22 3.47 -15.70
CA TYR A 123 12.84 3.52 -14.29
C TYR A 123 11.64 4.46 -14.07
N TYR A 124 11.72 5.67 -14.63
CA TYR A 124 10.61 6.63 -14.61
C TYR A 124 9.35 6.10 -15.31
N LEU A 125 9.50 5.54 -16.52
CA LEU A 125 8.36 5.06 -17.32
C LEU A 125 7.62 3.89 -16.65
N ASN A 126 8.36 2.93 -16.07
CA ASN A 126 7.77 1.77 -15.41
C ASN A 126 6.88 2.16 -14.22
N LYS A 127 7.20 3.26 -13.52
CA LYS A 127 6.34 3.81 -12.45
C LYS A 127 5.01 4.35 -12.99
N LEU A 128 4.97 4.84 -14.23
CA LEU A 128 3.77 5.45 -14.84
C LEU A 128 2.88 4.44 -15.57
N SER A 129 3.46 3.43 -16.21
CA SER A 129 2.70 2.49 -17.05
C SER A 129 2.18 1.27 -16.29
N GLY A 130 2.81 0.92 -15.16
CA GLY A 130 2.58 -0.36 -14.48
C GLY A 130 3.01 -1.55 -15.34
N VAL A 131 2.77 -2.77 -14.83
CA VAL A 131 3.03 -4.01 -15.59
C VAL A 131 1.86 -4.29 -16.55
N PRO A 132 2.08 -4.33 -17.87
CA PRO A 132 1.00 -4.60 -18.83
C PRO A 132 0.55 -6.07 -18.79
N LEU A 133 -0.73 -6.31 -19.09
CA LEU A 133 -1.22 -7.65 -19.38
C LEU A 133 -0.83 -8.02 -20.82
N ASN A 134 0.22 -8.82 -20.98
CA ASN A 134 0.60 -9.38 -22.27
C ASN A 134 1.11 -10.81 -22.13
N TYR A 135 0.93 -11.60 -23.20
CA TYR A 135 1.28 -13.01 -23.20
C TYR A 135 2.74 -13.31 -22.85
N PRO A 136 3.76 -12.61 -23.38
CA PRO A 136 5.15 -12.83 -22.99
C PRO A 136 5.42 -12.68 -21.49
N VAL A 137 4.78 -11.72 -20.82
CA VAL A 137 4.91 -11.52 -19.38
C VAL A 137 4.22 -12.65 -18.61
N VAL A 138 2.95 -12.95 -18.93
CA VAL A 138 2.18 -14.02 -18.24
C VAL A 138 2.83 -15.38 -18.39
N LYS A 139 3.20 -15.77 -19.62
CA LYS A 139 3.97 -17.01 -19.84
C LYS A 139 5.30 -17.00 -19.08
N GLY A 140 5.97 -15.84 -19.06
CA GLY A 140 7.20 -15.68 -18.30
C GLY A 140 7.00 -15.99 -16.83
N THR A 141 5.97 -15.43 -16.21
CA THR A 141 5.57 -15.70 -14.81
C THR A 141 5.30 -17.18 -14.58
N ILE A 142 4.47 -17.83 -15.41
CA ILE A 142 4.18 -19.26 -15.31
C ILE A 142 5.46 -20.10 -15.36
N VAL A 143 6.41 -19.77 -16.26
CA VAL A 143 7.69 -20.48 -16.35
C VAL A 143 8.55 -20.32 -15.09
N HIS A 144 8.54 -19.15 -14.44
CA HIS A 144 9.29 -18.94 -13.18
C HIS A 144 8.62 -19.68 -12.02
N GLU A 145 7.29 -19.70 -11.95
CA GLU A 145 6.55 -20.44 -10.93
C GLU A 145 6.76 -21.95 -11.07
N VAL A 146 6.70 -22.48 -12.29
CA VAL A 146 7.04 -23.89 -12.58
C VAL A 146 8.49 -24.18 -12.19
N PHE A 147 9.44 -23.26 -12.43
CA PHE A 147 10.82 -23.44 -11.98
C PHE A 147 10.92 -23.53 -10.45
N GLY A 148 10.25 -22.63 -9.72
CA GLY A 148 10.20 -22.69 -8.25
C GLY A 148 9.60 -24.01 -7.75
N ASP A 149 8.54 -24.49 -8.38
CA ASP A 149 7.90 -25.78 -8.06
C ASP A 149 8.84 -26.97 -8.27
N LEU A 150 9.61 -26.98 -9.38
CA LEU A 150 10.62 -28.02 -9.64
C LEU A 150 11.75 -28.00 -8.60
N LEU A 151 12.19 -26.82 -8.16
CA LEU A 151 13.21 -26.70 -7.11
C LEU A 151 12.72 -27.24 -5.76
N ARG A 152 11.42 -27.17 -5.51
CA ARG A 152 10.75 -27.76 -4.35
C ARG A 152 10.39 -29.25 -4.54
N GLY A 153 10.78 -29.85 -5.66
CA GLY A 153 10.62 -31.28 -5.93
C GLY A 153 9.24 -31.70 -6.45
N ARG A 154 8.40 -30.76 -6.94
CA ARG A 154 7.15 -31.10 -7.62
C ARG A 154 7.42 -31.72 -8.99
N ASP A 155 6.47 -32.53 -9.46
CA ASP A 155 6.48 -33.08 -10.81
C ASP A 155 6.30 -31.97 -11.86
N LEU A 156 6.99 -32.09 -13.00
CA LEU A 156 6.96 -31.09 -14.06
C LEU A 156 5.56 -30.91 -14.65
N GLU A 157 4.88 -32.00 -14.99
CA GLU A 157 3.58 -31.94 -15.66
C GLU A 157 2.50 -31.44 -14.67
N GLU A 158 2.52 -31.93 -13.43
CA GLU A 158 1.63 -31.42 -12.37
C GLU A 158 1.82 -29.92 -12.13
N SER A 159 3.07 -29.44 -12.13
CA SER A 159 3.38 -28.02 -11.95
C SER A 159 2.88 -27.19 -13.12
N ILE A 160 3.07 -27.64 -14.36
CA ILE A 160 2.58 -26.93 -15.56
C ILE A 160 1.06 -26.82 -15.52
N ASP A 161 0.37 -27.93 -15.30
CA ASP A 161 -1.09 -27.96 -15.29
C ASP A 161 -1.65 -27.04 -14.20
N ALA A 162 -1.12 -27.12 -12.98
CA ALA A 162 -1.54 -26.29 -11.85
C ALA A 162 -1.31 -24.79 -12.10
N ARG A 163 -0.13 -24.41 -12.62
CA ARG A 163 0.17 -22.98 -12.89
C ARG A 163 -0.59 -22.43 -14.09
N VAL A 164 -0.81 -23.22 -15.14
CA VAL A 164 -1.65 -22.78 -16.25
C VAL A 164 -3.10 -22.57 -15.79
N GLU A 165 -3.63 -23.47 -14.96
CA GLU A 165 -4.97 -23.34 -14.38
C GLU A 165 -5.07 -22.09 -13.47
N GLU A 166 -4.08 -21.83 -12.63
CA GLU A 166 -4.03 -20.66 -11.73
C GLU A 166 -4.09 -19.32 -12.48
N HIS A 167 -3.48 -19.25 -13.66
CA HIS A 167 -3.47 -18.06 -14.53
C HIS A 167 -4.63 -18.04 -15.54
N GLY A 168 -5.66 -18.87 -15.35
CA GLY A 168 -6.79 -19.01 -16.28
C GLY A 168 -7.42 -17.69 -16.72
N LEU A 169 -7.72 -16.79 -15.78
CA LEU A 169 -8.30 -15.47 -16.08
C LEU A 169 -7.39 -14.59 -16.94
N ASP A 170 -6.09 -14.53 -16.62
CA ASP A 170 -5.13 -13.72 -17.39
C ASP A 170 -5.00 -14.27 -18.82
N LEU A 171 -4.95 -15.59 -18.97
CA LEU A 171 -4.92 -16.26 -20.28
C LEU A 171 -6.21 -16.02 -21.07
N GLY A 172 -7.37 -16.05 -20.40
CA GLY A 172 -8.66 -15.79 -21.00
C GLY A 172 -8.79 -14.36 -21.54
N LEU A 173 -8.32 -13.37 -20.77
CA LEU A 173 -8.24 -11.97 -21.20
C LEU A 173 -7.29 -11.77 -22.40
N LEU A 174 -6.25 -12.59 -22.50
CA LEU A 174 -5.32 -12.58 -23.63
C LEU A 174 -5.82 -13.39 -24.84
N GLY A 175 -6.88 -14.18 -24.68
CA GLY A 175 -7.39 -15.09 -25.70
C GLY A 175 -6.46 -16.29 -25.97
N GLU A 176 -5.69 -16.70 -24.97
CA GLU A 176 -4.69 -17.77 -25.07
C GLU A 176 -5.23 -19.07 -24.47
N PRO A 177 -5.41 -20.15 -25.26
CA PRO A 177 -5.99 -21.39 -24.74
C PRO A 177 -4.99 -22.15 -23.86
N ALA A 178 -5.47 -22.68 -22.73
CA ALA A 178 -4.66 -23.35 -21.71
C ALA A 178 -3.73 -24.44 -22.30
N ASP A 179 -4.25 -25.32 -23.15
CA ASP A 179 -3.48 -26.41 -23.78
C ASP A 179 -2.27 -25.91 -24.59
N ALA A 180 -2.43 -24.81 -25.33
CA ALA A 180 -1.35 -24.24 -26.13
C ALA A 180 -0.28 -23.61 -25.25
N VAL A 181 -0.70 -22.91 -24.20
CA VAL A 181 0.22 -22.30 -23.23
C VAL A 181 0.98 -23.39 -22.47
N ALA A 182 0.32 -24.45 -22.03
CA ALA A 182 0.94 -25.58 -21.36
C ALA A 182 2.05 -26.21 -22.23
N GLU A 183 1.83 -26.39 -23.54
CA GLU A 183 2.86 -26.90 -24.44
C GLU A 183 4.05 -25.95 -24.58
N GLU A 184 3.82 -24.64 -24.73
CA GLU A 184 4.90 -23.66 -24.78
C GLU A 184 5.71 -23.60 -23.47
N VAL A 185 5.04 -23.70 -22.32
CA VAL A 185 5.69 -23.75 -20.99
C VAL A 185 6.50 -25.03 -20.87
N ARG A 186 5.95 -26.18 -21.29
CA ARG A 186 6.62 -27.49 -21.30
C ARG A 186 7.92 -27.46 -22.10
N GLU A 187 7.93 -26.81 -23.26
CA GLU A 187 9.15 -26.62 -24.06
C GLU A 187 10.23 -25.84 -23.31
N ASN A 188 9.85 -24.76 -22.60
CA ASN A 188 10.78 -23.97 -21.80
C ASN A 188 11.30 -24.73 -20.57
N ALA A 189 10.41 -25.46 -19.89
CA ALA A 189 10.71 -26.12 -18.62
C ALA A 189 11.57 -27.39 -18.77
N ARG A 190 11.49 -28.12 -19.91
CA ARG A 190 12.42 -29.24 -20.20
C ARG A 190 13.90 -28.83 -20.15
N ALA A 191 14.21 -27.58 -20.48
CA ALA A 191 15.56 -27.03 -20.37
C ALA A 191 16.07 -27.04 -18.93
N ILE A 192 15.16 -26.67 -18.03
CA ILE A 192 15.38 -26.48 -16.61
C ILE A 192 15.54 -27.84 -15.96
N GLU A 193 14.61 -28.77 -16.23
CA GLU A 193 14.68 -30.16 -15.77
C GLU A 193 15.99 -30.82 -16.21
N GLY A 194 16.32 -30.76 -17.51
CA GLY A 194 17.56 -31.32 -18.02
C GLY A 194 18.83 -30.67 -17.44
N TRP A 195 18.77 -29.39 -17.04
CA TRP A 195 19.87 -28.73 -16.34
C TRP A 195 19.99 -29.19 -14.88
N LEU A 196 18.87 -29.34 -14.17
CA LEU A 196 18.81 -29.90 -12.82
C LEU A 196 19.35 -31.35 -12.82
N GLU A 197 19.05 -32.14 -13.84
CA GLU A 197 19.51 -33.53 -14.00
C GLU A 197 21.02 -33.67 -14.37
N GLN A 198 21.57 -32.74 -15.17
CA GLN A 198 22.95 -32.83 -15.69
C GLN A 198 24.06 -32.60 -14.64
N GLY A 199 23.71 -32.19 -13.42
CA GLY A 199 24.69 -31.77 -12.41
C GLY A 199 24.27 -31.95 -10.96
N ARG A 200 24.05 -33.20 -10.55
CA ARG A 200 24.08 -33.73 -9.16
C ARG A 200 23.34 -32.89 -8.09
N LEU A 201 22.06 -33.17 -7.89
CA LEU A 201 21.52 -33.21 -6.52
C LEU A 201 22.25 -34.36 -5.78
N THR A 202 23.40 -34.06 -5.17
CA THR A 202 23.80 -34.87 -4.01
C THR A 202 22.85 -34.54 -2.86
N GLU A 203 22.60 -35.46 -1.93
CA GLU A 203 21.74 -35.25 -0.75
C GLU A 203 22.13 -34.02 0.12
N GLU A 204 23.25 -33.35 -0.20
CA GLU A 204 23.83 -32.18 0.48
C GLU A 204 23.67 -30.84 -0.27
N ASP A 205 23.08 -30.79 -1.48
CA ASP A 205 22.90 -29.51 -2.20
C ASP A 205 21.71 -28.73 -1.60
N SER A 206 22.00 -27.63 -0.87
CA SER A 206 20.97 -26.70 -0.40
C SER A 206 20.53 -25.74 -1.50
N TRP A 207 19.22 -25.71 -1.74
CA TRP A 207 18.55 -24.77 -2.62
C TRP A 207 17.60 -23.90 -1.80
N ARG A 208 17.45 -22.66 -2.23
CA ARG A 208 16.34 -21.80 -1.83
C ARG A 208 15.75 -21.20 -3.08
N SER A 209 14.44 -21.27 -3.18
CA SER A 209 13.69 -20.66 -4.27
C SER A 209 13.18 -19.30 -3.83
N GLU A 210 13.18 -18.32 -4.73
CA GLU A 210 12.40 -17.09 -4.54
C GLU A 210 12.72 -16.31 -3.23
N GLN A 211 13.99 -16.29 -2.81
CA GLN A 211 14.40 -15.68 -1.55
C GLN A 211 14.35 -14.15 -1.63
N LEU A 212 13.59 -13.51 -0.73
CA LEU A 212 13.62 -12.07 -0.54
C LEU A 212 14.92 -11.66 0.17
N LEU A 213 15.59 -10.66 -0.38
CA LEU A 213 16.82 -10.08 0.17
C LEU A 213 16.65 -8.57 0.32
N ILE A 214 17.02 -8.05 1.49
CA ILE A 214 16.94 -6.63 1.84
C ILE A 214 18.29 -6.24 2.45
N SER A 215 18.91 -5.19 1.94
CA SER A 215 20.17 -4.67 2.46
C SER A 215 19.98 -3.34 3.16
N GLU A 216 20.35 -3.26 4.44
CA GLU A 216 20.46 -2.00 5.16
C GLU A 216 21.74 -1.23 4.77
N THR A 217 22.78 -1.94 4.32
CA THR A 217 24.07 -1.33 3.96
C THR A 217 24.02 -0.69 2.59
N PHE A 218 23.62 -1.45 1.58
CA PHE A 218 23.59 -1.01 0.20
C PHE A 218 22.26 -0.39 -0.18
N GLY A 219 21.22 -0.46 0.65
CA GLY A 219 19.83 -0.11 0.32
C GLY A 219 19.39 -0.63 -1.05
N ILE A 220 19.62 -1.92 -1.25
CA ILE A 220 19.14 -2.68 -2.40
C ILE A 220 18.17 -3.72 -1.86
N ARG A 221 17.09 -3.98 -2.61
CA ARG A 221 16.16 -5.06 -2.30
C ARG A 221 15.77 -5.83 -3.56
N GLY A 222 15.44 -7.10 -3.41
CA GLY A 222 14.91 -7.91 -4.51
C GLY A 222 14.64 -9.34 -4.11
N ARG A 223 14.00 -10.08 -5.00
CA ARG A 223 13.72 -11.51 -4.85
C ARG A 223 14.57 -12.29 -5.84
N ALA A 224 15.49 -13.12 -5.35
CA ALA A 224 16.34 -13.94 -6.20
C ALA A 224 15.58 -15.20 -6.64
N ASP A 225 15.59 -15.52 -7.94
CA ASP A 225 14.83 -16.67 -8.45
C ASP A 225 15.25 -17.97 -7.75
N ALA A 226 16.57 -18.18 -7.61
CA ALA A 226 17.12 -19.28 -6.84
C ALA A 226 18.52 -18.98 -6.29
N ILE A 227 18.85 -19.64 -5.18
CA ILE A 227 20.19 -19.62 -4.59
C ILE A 227 20.72 -21.05 -4.53
N ARG A 228 21.91 -21.26 -5.07
CA ARG A 228 22.61 -22.54 -5.11
C ARG A 228 23.96 -22.42 -4.42
N ARG A 229 24.15 -23.13 -3.29
CA ARG A 229 25.41 -23.11 -2.52
C ARG A 229 25.90 -21.67 -2.21
N GLY A 230 24.97 -20.78 -1.87
CA GLY A 230 25.25 -19.38 -1.58
C GLY A 230 25.41 -18.46 -2.79
N ALA A 231 25.36 -18.99 -4.02
CA ALA A 231 25.46 -18.20 -5.24
C ALA A 231 24.09 -17.96 -5.91
N PRO A 232 23.84 -16.78 -6.50
CA PRO A 232 22.59 -16.47 -7.17
C PRO A 232 22.48 -17.20 -8.53
N VAL A 233 21.28 -17.71 -8.79
CA VAL A 233 20.87 -18.33 -10.05
C VAL A 233 19.64 -17.58 -10.56
N GLU A 234 19.77 -17.02 -11.76
CA GLU A 234 18.75 -16.14 -12.34
C GLU A 234 18.20 -16.73 -13.64
N LEU A 235 16.88 -16.84 -13.73
CA LEU A 235 16.15 -17.39 -14.87
C LEU A 235 15.84 -16.28 -15.87
N LYS A 236 15.99 -16.57 -17.16
CA LYS A 236 15.66 -15.66 -18.26
C LYS A 236 14.97 -16.44 -19.39
N THR A 237 13.75 -16.04 -19.70
CA THR A 237 12.90 -16.68 -20.73
C THR A 237 13.31 -16.35 -22.17
N GLY A 238 14.22 -15.38 -22.36
CA GLY A 238 14.76 -15.01 -23.67
C GLY A 238 15.94 -15.88 -24.12
N LYS A 239 16.32 -15.81 -25.40
CA LYS A 239 17.52 -16.47 -25.94
C LYS A 239 18.79 -15.61 -25.78
N ASN A 240 19.93 -16.27 -25.57
CA ASN A 240 21.25 -15.66 -25.67
C ASN A 240 22.26 -16.64 -26.30
N LEU A 241 22.57 -16.42 -27.58
CA LEU A 241 23.49 -17.25 -28.37
C LEU A 241 24.98 -16.87 -28.20
N LYS A 242 25.27 -15.79 -27.45
CA LYS A 242 26.65 -15.41 -27.14
C LYS A 242 27.19 -16.27 -26.00
N LYS A 243 28.49 -16.56 -26.02
CA LYS A 243 29.15 -17.28 -24.92
C LYS A 243 29.01 -16.55 -23.58
N ASP A 244 29.17 -15.23 -23.60
CA ASP A 244 29.09 -14.41 -22.39
C ASP A 244 27.63 -13.98 -22.13
N PRO A 245 27.16 -13.99 -20.87
CA PRO A 245 25.83 -13.51 -20.52
C PRO A 245 25.59 -12.03 -20.90
N ARG A 246 24.33 -11.64 -21.06
CA ARG A 246 23.99 -10.23 -21.32
C ARG A 246 24.38 -9.38 -20.11
N PHE A 247 25.01 -8.22 -20.34
CA PHE A 247 25.58 -7.40 -19.28
C PHE A 247 24.55 -6.98 -18.21
N LYS A 248 23.35 -6.56 -18.64
CA LYS A 248 22.25 -6.24 -17.71
C LYS A 248 21.84 -7.40 -16.80
N ASP A 249 21.88 -8.63 -17.32
CA ASP A 249 21.54 -9.82 -16.53
C ASP A 249 22.69 -10.14 -15.55
N LYS A 250 23.96 -9.87 -15.93
CA LYS A 250 25.09 -9.93 -14.99
C LYS A 250 24.94 -8.93 -13.85
N VAL A 251 24.47 -7.71 -14.15
CA VAL A 251 24.21 -6.67 -13.14
C VAL A 251 23.14 -7.11 -12.16
N GLN A 252 22.04 -7.71 -12.62
CA GLN A 252 21.00 -8.27 -11.75
C GLN A 252 21.58 -9.32 -10.78
N ALA A 253 22.29 -10.33 -11.29
CA ALA A 253 22.91 -11.35 -10.45
C ALA A 253 23.99 -10.79 -9.52
N ALA A 254 24.74 -9.75 -9.94
CA ALA A 254 25.71 -9.06 -9.09
C ALA A 254 25.04 -8.28 -7.94
N CYS A 255 23.83 -7.75 -8.14
CA CYS A 255 23.07 -7.17 -7.04
C CYS A 255 22.77 -8.24 -5.98
N TYR A 256 22.28 -9.41 -6.38
CA TYR A 256 22.00 -10.49 -5.43
C TYR A 256 23.27 -11.02 -4.75
N ALA A 257 24.40 -11.07 -5.46
CA ALA A 257 25.68 -11.41 -4.84
C ALA A 257 26.05 -10.42 -3.71
N LEU A 258 25.93 -9.11 -3.93
CA LEU A 258 26.13 -8.09 -2.88
C LEU A 258 25.25 -8.33 -1.65
N LEU A 259 23.96 -8.61 -1.87
CA LEU A 259 23.02 -8.88 -0.78
C LEU A 259 23.38 -10.15 -0.01
N LEU A 260 23.80 -11.20 -0.71
CA LEU A 260 24.20 -12.47 -0.10
C LEU A 260 25.54 -12.36 0.66
N GLU A 261 26.47 -11.55 0.18
CA GLU A 261 27.74 -11.25 0.86
C GLU A 261 27.51 -10.53 2.21
N GLU A 262 26.53 -9.61 2.27
CA GLU A 262 26.16 -8.94 3.53
C GLU A 262 25.70 -9.93 4.61
N HIS A 263 25.06 -11.03 4.22
CA HIS A 263 24.63 -12.11 5.11
C HIS A 263 25.72 -13.18 5.36
N GLY A 264 26.98 -12.88 5.04
CA GLY A 264 28.13 -13.76 5.32
C GLY A 264 28.40 -14.85 4.29
N GLY A 265 27.80 -14.75 3.10
CA GLY A 265 28.15 -15.59 1.94
C GLY A 265 29.46 -15.13 1.30
N ASP A 266 30.21 -16.08 0.72
CA ASP A 266 31.35 -15.77 -0.16
C ASP A 266 30.91 -16.10 -1.60
N VAL A 267 30.62 -15.05 -2.40
CA VAL A 267 29.90 -15.20 -3.68
C VAL A 267 30.80 -14.86 -4.86
N ASP A 268 31.64 -15.81 -5.24
CA ASP A 268 32.58 -15.63 -6.36
C ASP A 268 31.95 -15.81 -7.75
N THR A 269 30.75 -16.40 -7.87
CA THR A 269 30.16 -16.82 -9.15
C THR A 269 28.67 -16.57 -9.19
N GLY A 270 28.16 -16.15 -10.35
CA GLY A 270 26.72 -16.10 -10.65
C GLY A 270 26.36 -17.01 -11.83
N THR A 271 25.12 -17.52 -11.83
CA THR A 271 24.59 -18.36 -12.90
C THR A 271 23.37 -17.71 -13.56
N LEU A 272 23.35 -17.69 -14.90
CA LEU A 272 22.22 -17.22 -15.69
C LEU A 272 21.67 -18.34 -16.56
N LEU A 273 20.38 -18.67 -16.41
CA LEU A 273 19.71 -19.74 -17.13
C LEU A 273 18.79 -19.18 -18.23
N TYR A 274 19.19 -19.33 -19.49
CA TYR A 274 18.44 -18.89 -20.68
C TYR A 274 17.60 -20.04 -21.24
N THR A 275 16.33 -20.14 -20.83
CA THR A 275 15.47 -21.30 -21.14
C THR A 275 15.23 -21.47 -22.63
N LYS A 276 15.12 -20.39 -23.40
CA LYS A 276 14.86 -20.47 -24.85
C LYS A 276 16.02 -21.05 -25.65
N ASN A 277 17.24 -21.13 -25.11
CA ASN A 277 18.40 -21.68 -25.83
C ASN A 277 18.28 -23.19 -26.10
N SER A 278 17.63 -23.94 -25.22
CA SER A 278 17.46 -25.39 -25.36
C SER A 278 16.46 -25.80 -26.43
N VAL A 279 15.52 -24.91 -26.76
CA VAL A 279 14.42 -25.12 -27.72
C VAL A 279 14.86 -24.83 -29.16
N LEU A 280 16.00 -24.17 -29.35
CA LEU A 280 16.51 -23.83 -30.69
C LEU A 280 17.12 -25.03 -31.39
N ASP A 281 16.77 -25.24 -32.66
CA ASP A 281 17.37 -26.29 -33.48
C ASP A 281 18.85 -25.99 -33.75
N ARG A 282 19.72 -26.93 -33.34
CA ARG A 282 21.18 -26.87 -33.56
C ARG A 282 21.58 -26.81 -35.03
N ASN A 283 20.68 -27.21 -35.94
CA ASN A 283 20.90 -27.16 -37.38
C ASN A 283 20.53 -25.81 -38.01
N GLU A 284 19.70 -25.00 -37.34
CA GLU A 284 19.18 -23.73 -37.87
C GLU A 284 19.84 -22.50 -37.24
N GLU A 285 20.32 -22.61 -35.99
CA GLU A 285 20.89 -21.50 -35.23
C GLU A 285 22.39 -21.68 -34.99
N THR A 286 23.19 -20.64 -35.26
CA THR A 286 24.64 -20.64 -35.03
C THR A 286 24.99 -19.89 -33.73
N GLY A 287 25.65 -20.54 -32.77
CA GLY A 287 26.10 -19.89 -31.53
C GLY A 287 26.29 -20.84 -30.35
N ASP A 288 26.43 -20.29 -29.15
CA ASP A 288 26.45 -21.04 -27.90
C ASP A 288 25.02 -21.28 -27.39
N LEU A 289 24.53 -22.50 -27.60
CA LEU A 289 23.19 -22.97 -27.21
C LEU A 289 23.14 -23.51 -25.78
N THR A 290 24.20 -23.36 -24.98
CA THR A 290 24.19 -23.76 -23.57
C THR A 290 23.15 -22.91 -22.82
N PRO A 291 22.21 -23.54 -22.07
CA PRO A 291 21.18 -22.80 -21.35
C PRO A 291 21.77 -22.07 -20.14
N ALA A 292 22.64 -22.71 -19.37
CA ALA A 292 23.30 -22.10 -18.22
C ALA A 292 24.61 -21.42 -18.61
N LYS A 293 24.80 -20.18 -18.16
CA LYS A 293 26.03 -19.41 -18.36
C LYS A 293 26.52 -18.90 -17.00
N GLU A 294 27.68 -19.41 -16.58
CA GLU A 294 28.36 -19.00 -15.35
C GLU A 294 29.35 -17.86 -15.63
N PHE A 295 29.51 -16.96 -14.66
CA PHE A 295 30.47 -15.87 -14.73
C PHE A 295 30.98 -15.50 -13.34
N SER A 296 32.20 -14.96 -13.27
CA SER A 296 32.82 -14.52 -12.01
C SER A 296 32.26 -13.19 -11.53
N MET A 297 31.98 -13.08 -10.23
CA MET A 297 31.70 -11.83 -9.55
C MET A 297 33.03 -11.14 -9.21
N GLY A 298 33.29 -10.02 -9.88
CA GLY A 298 34.49 -9.21 -9.59
C GLY A 298 34.12 -7.97 -8.81
N ASP A 299 34.99 -7.55 -7.88
CA ASP A 299 34.87 -6.30 -7.11
C ASP A 299 34.48 -5.09 -7.96
N GLY A 300 35.07 -4.96 -9.16
CA GLY A 300 34.74 -3.87 -10.09
C GLY A 300 33.28 -3.88 -10.59
N LEU A 301 32.66 -5.06 -10.73
CA LEU A 301 31.24 -5.19 -11.10
C LEU A 301 30.34 -4.88 -9.90
N LEU A 302 30.68 -5.35 -8.70
CA LEU A 302 29.94 -5.07 -7.47
C LEU A 302 29.91 -3.56 -7.16
N LYS A 303 31.06 -2.88 -7.24
CA LYS A 303 31.14 -1.42 -7.10
C LYS A 303 30.39 -0.66 -8.19
N PHE A 304 30.35 -1.20 -9.41
CA PHE A 304 29.58 -0.61 -10.50
C PHE A 304 28.07 -0.67 -10.20
N VAL A 305 27.57 -1.77 -9.65
CA VAL A 305 26.17 -1.91 -9.21
C VAL A 305 25.81 -0.85 -8.16
N VAL A 306 26.65 -0.68 -7.13
CA VAL A 306 26.39 0.31 -6.06
C VAL A 306 26.35 1.74 -6.62
N ARG A 307 27.21 2.06 -7.58
CA ARG A 307 27.18 3.39 -8.23
C ARG A 307 25.90 3.64 -9.02
N LEU A 308 25.42 2.66 -9.80
CA LEU A 308 24.15 2.79 -10.52
C LEU A 308 22.97 2.96 -9.56
N ARG A 309 23.00 2.23 -8.44
CA ARG A 309 22.04 2.42 -7.35
C ARG A 309 22.08 3.85 -6.82
N ASN A 310 23.27 4.42 -6.59
CA ASN A 310 23.40 5.79 -6.10
C ASN A 310 22.82 6.80 -7.09
N GLU A 311 23.01 6.61 -8.40
CA GLU A 311 22.40 7.45 -9.44
C GLU A 311 20.87 7.45 -9.33
N ILE A 312 20.26 6.27 -9.15
CA ILE A 312 18.81 6.14 -8.98
C ILE A 312 18.34 6.86 -7.70
N ALA A 313 19.00 6.61 -6.57
CA ALA A 313 18.60 7.20 -5.30
C ALA A 313 18.73 8.73 -5.31
N ALA A 314 19.83 9.26 -5.86
CA ALA A 314 20.02 10.69 -6.00
C ALA A 314 18.99 11.34 -6.93
N MET A 315 18.70 10.72 -8.08
CA MET A 315 17.66 11.16 -9.01
C MET A 315 16.29 11.25 -8.32
N GLU A 316 15.93 10.25 -7.52
CA GLU A 316 14.66 10.24 -6.78
C GLU A 316 14.58 11.34 -5.73
N ILE A 317 15.68 11.63 -5.01
CA ILE A 317 15.72 12.73 -4.04
C ILE A 317 15.62 14.09 -4.74
N ALA A 318 16.36 14.29 -5.83
CA ALA A 318 16.33 15.52 -6.62
C ALA A 318 14.97 15.76 -7.29
N GLY A 319 14.22 14.69 -7.58
CA GLY A 319 12.95 14.76 -8.32
C GLY A 319 13.16 14.97 -9.82
N ASP A 320 14.32 14.57 -10.33
CA ASP A 320 14.68 14.70 -11.75
C ASP A 320 13.99 13.64 -12.61
N VAL A 321 13.74 13.97 -13.87
CA VAL A 321 13.19 13.04 -14.86
C VAL A 321 14.30 12.64 -15.84
N PRO A 322 14.74 11.37 -15.87
CA PRO A 322 15.80 10.94 -16.79
C PRO A 322 15.39 11.08 -18.24
N THR A 323 16.32 11.50 -19.09
CA THR A 323 16.09 11.74 -20.52
C THR A 323 16.38 10.51 -21.39
N GLY A 324 17.16 9.56 -20.86
CA GLY A 324 17.73 8.42 -21.58
C GLY A 324 19.08 8.73 -22.23
N TYR A 325 19.54 9.99 -22.27
CA TYR A 325 20.88 10.36 -22.73
C TYR A 325 21.98 9.98 -21.74
N GLU A 326 21.61 9.74 -20.48
CA GLU A 326 22.50 9.30 -19.43
C GLU A 326 23.01 7.87 -19.69
N GLY A 327 22.28 7.09 -20.50
CA GLY A 327 22.66 5.73 -20.89
C GLY A 327 23.03 5.57 -22.38
N ASP A 328 23.75 4.47 -22.66
CA ASP A 328 24.16 4.08 -24.02
C ASP A 328 23.05 3.38 -24.85
N ALA A 329 21.81 3.40 -24.34
CA ALA A 329 20.65 2.74 -24.95
C ALA A 329 20.48 3.09 -26.43
N LYS A 330 20.16 2.10 -27.26
CA LYS A 330 19.69 2.33 -28.63
C LYS A 330 18.16 2.29 -28.66
N CYS A 331 17.53 3.45 -28.79
CA CYS A 331 16.06 3.57 -28.76
C CYS A 331 15.36 2.70 -29.82
N GLU A 332 15.98 2.47 -30.98
CA GLU A 332 15.44 1.62 -32.06
C GLU A 332 15.17 0.14 -31.67
N TYR A 333 15.74 -0.34 -30.56
CA TYR A 333 15.50 -1.68 -30.02
C TYR A 333 14.80 -1.67 -28.67
N CYS A 334 14.35 -0.50 -28.21
CA CYS A 334 13.66 -0.36 -26.93
C CYS A 334 12.20 -0.76 -27.09
N PHE A 335 11.74 -1.72 -26.29
CA PHE A 335 10.34 -2.14 -26.29
C PHE A 335 9.39 -1.01 -25.84
N GLU A 336 9.86 -0.14 -24.94
CA GLU A 336 9.10 1.01 -24.41
C GLU A 336 9.28 2.29 -25.24
N GLN A 337 9.78 2.20 -26.48
CA GLN A 337 10.05 3.39 -27.29
C GLN A 337 8.79 4.24 -27.49
N ASP A 338 7.67 3.60 -27.85
CA ASP A 338 6.42 4.31 -28.15
C ASP A 338 5.86 4.98 -26.88
N THR A 339 5.81 4.25 -25.76
CA THR A 339 5.44 4.80 -24.45
C THR A 339 6.31 5.99 -24.09
N CYS A 340 7.63 5.87 -24.25
CA CYS A 340 8.60 6.92 -23.96
C CYS A 340 8.33 8.19 -24.77
N MET A 341 8.10 8.05 -26.07
CA MET A 341 7.83 9.18 -26.98
C MET A 341 6.49 9.85 -26.68
N VAL A 342 5.45 9.08 -26.35
CA VAL A 342 4.13 9.63 -25.99
C VAL A 342 4.21 10.40 -24.67
N VAL A 343 4.79 9.81 -23.62
CA VAL A 343 4.95 10.48 -22.32
C VAL A 343 5.79 11.75 -22.48
N SER A 344 6.92 11.67 -23.19
CA SER A 344 7.78 12.83 -23.46
C SER A 344 7.05 13.93 -24.22
N GLY A 345 6.34 13.60 -25.31
CA GLY A 345 5.66 14.61 -26.13
C GLY A 345 4.44 15.23 -25.44
N ARG A 346 3.68 14.44 -24.65
CA ARG A 346 2.49 14.91 -23.93
C ARG A 346 2.85 15.73 -22.70
N LEU A 347 3.86 15.33 -21.93
CA LEU A 347 4.33 16.06 -20.74
C LEU A 347 5.38 17.13 -21.07
N ASP A 348 5.78 17.27 -22.34
CA ASP A 348 6.80 18.24 -22.79
C ASP A 348 8.16 18.04 -22.08
N GLN A 349 8.53 16.77 -21.92
CA GLN A 349 9.78 16.37 -21.27
C GLN A 349 10.83 16.00 -22.32
N GLU A 350 12.10 16.27 -22.03
CA GLU A 350 13.19 15.82 -22.89
C GLU A 350 13.32 14.29 -22.91
N SER A 351 13.58 13.72 -24.09
CA SER A 351 13.79 12.29 -24.28
C SER A 351 14.73 12.01 -25.44
N LYS A 352 15.66 11.06 -25.24
CA LYS A 352 16.52 10.53 -26.30
C LYS A 352 15.75 9.87 -27.44
N ALA A 353 14.55 9.34 -27.16
CA ALA A 353 13.68 8.76 -28.18
C ALA A 353 12.94 9.83 -29.00
N GLY A 354 12.96 11.09 -28.57
CA GLY A 354 12.10 12.17 -29.07
C GLY A 354 10.71 12.14 -28.44
N GLY A 355 9.80 12.96 -28.95
CA GLY A 355 8.43 13.09 -28.46
C GLY A 355 7.39 12.98 -29.59
N ILE A 356 6.23 12.40 -29.28
CA ILE A 356 5.05 12.32 -30.16
C ILE A 356 3.82 12.85 -29.41
N GLY A 357 2.92 13.51 -30.14
CA GLY A 357 1.69 14.07 -29.60
C GLY A 357 1.79 15.58 -29.37
N GLN A 358 0.64 16.22 -29.15
CA GLN A 358 0.61 17.61 -28.71
C GLN A 358 0.79 17.66 -27.19
N PRO A 359 1.65 18.55 -26.68
CA PRO A 359 1.77 18.79 -25.25
C PRO A 359 0.41 19.06 -24.62
N LEU A 360 0.20 18.50 -23.44
CA LEU A 360 -0.95 18.84 -22.61
C LEU A 360 -0.96 20.34 -22.29
N PRO A 361 -2.14 20.94 -22.07
CA PRO A 361 -2.26 22.29 -21.53
C PRO A 361 -1.35 22.48 -20.30
N ALA A 362 -0.80 23.68 -20.12
CA ALA A 362 0.12 23.95 -19.01
C ALA A 362 -0.47 23.58 -17.64
N GLU A 363 -1.74 23.91 -17.42
CA GLU A 363 -2.48 23.55 -16.20
C GLU A 363 -2.53 22.03 -15.93
N GLU A 364 -2.68 21.20 -16.98
CA GLU A 364 -2.67 19.74 -16.85
C GLU A 364 -1.27 19.18 -16.53
N ARG A 365 -0.21 19.81 -17.06
CA ARG A 365 1.17 19.44 -16.75
C ARG A 365 1.56 19.87 -15.34
N ASP A 366 1.21 21.09 -14.94
CA ASP A 366 1.44 21.59 -13.58
C ASP A 366 0.71 20.72 -12.55
N TYR A 367 -0.52 20.29 -12.87
CA TYR A 367 -1.29 19.34 -12.08
C TYR A 367 -0.58 17.96 -11.99
N PHE A 368 -0.09 17.43 -13.11
CA PHE A 368 0.66 16.17 -13.12
C PHE A 368 1.91 16.25 -12.25
N ASP A 369 2.73 17.29 -12.43
CA ASP A 369 3.99 17.47 -11.70
C ASP A 369 3.75 17.64 -10.19
N ARG A 370 2.70 18.36 -9.81
CA ARG A 370 2.29 18.54 -8.41
C ARG A 370 1.94 17.21 -7.76
N PHE A 371 1.03 16.44 -8.36
CA PHE A 371 0.64 15.14 -7.81
C PHE A 371 1.73 14.08 -7.92
N TYR A 372 2.56 14.12 -8.97
CA TYR A 372 3.73 13.26 -9.10
C TYR A 372 4.66 13.44 -7.89
N ARG A 373 5.02 14.69 -7.56
CA ARG A 373 5.84 15.00 -6.38
C ARG A 373 5.20 14.56 -5.08
N ALA A 374 3.91 14.83 -4.89
CA ALA A 374 3.18 14.43 -3.68
C ALA A 374 3.15 12.89 -3.52
N ILE A 375 3.00 12.13 -4.61
CA ILE A 375 3.04 10.66 -4.58
C ILE A 375 4.46 10.14 -4.31
N GLU A 376 5.50 10.78 -4.86
CA GLU A 376 6.89 10.39 -4.56
C GLU A 376 7.29 10.73 -3.12
N GLU A 377 6.77 11.80 -2.53
CA GLU A 377 6.91 12.08 -1.09
C GLU A 377 6.28 10.97 -0.24
N GLU A 378 5.06 10.54 -0.57
CA GLU A 378 4.42 9.39 0.10
C GLU A 378 5.23 8.09 -0.10
N ARG A 379 5.85 7.89 -1.27
CA ARG A 379 6.76 6.76 -1.51
C ARG A 379 7.98 6.84 -0.60
N ARG A 380 8.56 8.02 -0.41
CA ARG A 380 9.68 8.22 0.53
C ARG A 380 9.27 7.83 1.96
N GLU A 381 8.05 8.12 2.40
CA GLU A 381 7.54 7.64 3.69
C GLU A 381 7.43 6.11 3.77
N VAL A 382 7.16 5.42 2.64
CA VAL A 382 7.26 3.95 2.58
C VAL A 382 8.71 3.48 2.77
N HIS A 383 9.69 4.14 2.16
CA HIS A 383 11.11 3.82 2.37
C HIS A 383 11.59 4.10 3.80
N HIS A 384 11.09 5.16 4.45
CA HIS A 384 11.35 5.40 5.87
C HIS A 384 10.78 4.27 6.74
N GLU A 385 9.58 3.74 6.43
CA GLU A 385 9.08 2.56 7.15
C GLU A 385 9.90 1.29 6.91
N TYR A 386 10.53 1.14 5.73
CA TYR A 386 11.50 0.07 5.52
C TYR A 386 12.70 0.24 6.43
N ALA A 387 13.27 1.44 6.52
CA ALA A 387 14.44 1.71 7.35
C ALA A 387 14.22 1.38 8.84
N LYS A 388 13.01 1.62 9.33
CA LYS A 388 12.59 1.22 10.67
C LYS A 388 12.73 -0.28 10.95
N LEU A 389 12.78 -1.17 9.95
CA LEU A 389 13.01 -2.61 10.17
C LEU A 389 14.39 -2.91 10.79
N TRP A 390 15.36 -2.00 10.66
CA TRP A 390 16.70 -2.13 11.23
C TRP A 390 17.15 -0.96 12.11
N GLU A 391 16.47 0.18 12.02
CA GLU A 391 16.71 1.35 12.88
C GLU A 391 16.01 1.25 14.24
N GLN A 392 14.82 0.64 14.29
CA GLN A 392 14.08 0.41 15.54
C GLN A 392 14.37 -1.00 16.08
N ASP A 393 14.41 -1.12 17.40
CA ASP A 393 14.48 -2.42 18.04
C ASP A 393 13.12 -3.16 18.00
N ALA A 394 13.12 -4.42 18.49
CA ALA A 394 11.93 -5.25 18.46
C ALA A 394 10.78 -4.68 19.32
N GLN A 395 11.12 -4.07 20.46
CA GLN A 395 10.14 -3.53 21.40
C GLN A 395 9.53 -2.25 20.85
N GLU A 396 10.36 -1.33 20.35
CA GLU A 396 9.90 -0.08 19.72
C GLU A 396 8.90 -0.35 18.59
N ARG A 397 9.17 -1.36 17.76
CA ARG A 397 8.26 -1.74 16.67
C ARG A 397 6.98 -2.41 17.15
N ALA A 398 7.04 -3.18 18.24
CA ALA A 398 5.83 -3.74 18.84
C ALA A 398 4.95 -2.64 19.43
N ASP A 399 5.57 -1.66 20.11
CA ASP A 399 4.88 -0.49 20.67
C ASP A 399 4.23 0.38 19.57
N ASP A 400 4.84 0.44 18.38
CA ASP A 400 4.28 1.08 17.18
C ASP A 400 3.20 0.23 16.43
N ASP A 401 2.82 -0.93 16.99
CA ASP A 401 1.97 -1.95 16.37
C ASP A 401 2.46 -2.45 14.99
N ARG A 402 3.78 -2.41 14.76
CA ARG A 402 4.44 -2.81 13.50
C ARG A 402 5.08 -4.19 13.56
N ALA A 403 5.20 -4.77 14.74
CA ALA A 403 5.71 -6.12 14.94
C ALA A 403 4.82 -6.92 15.89
N LEU A 404 4.90 -8.25 15.78
CA LEU A 404 4.47 -9.18 16.81
C LEU A 404 5.74 -9.88 17.33
N ILE A 405 6.02 -9.67 18.61
CA ILE A 405 7.20 -10.19 19.31
C ILE A 405 6.80 -11.26 20.32
N ASP A 406 7.77 -11.79 21.08
CA ASP A 406 7.58 -12.84 22.08
C ASP A 406 6.90 -14.09 21.52
N LEU A 407 7.25 -14.44 20.29
CA LEU A 407 6.81 -15.68 19.67
C LEU A 407 7.82 -16.78 19.96
N ARG A 408 7.30 -17.92 20.37
CA ARG A 408 8.07 -19.15 20.51
C ARG A 408 7.72 -20.09 19.39
N PHE A 409 8.70 -20.37 18.53
CA PHE A 409 8.57 -21.38 17.49
C PHE A 409 8.14 -22.74 18.08
N GLU A 410 7.13 -23.36 17.48
CA GLU A 410 6.61 -24.66 17.89
C GLU A 410 6.88 -25.74 16.85
N ALA A 411 6.54 -25.48 15.59
CA ALA A 411 6.64 -26.47 14.52
C ALA A 411 6.72 -25.83 13.15
N LYS A 412 7.30 -26.58 12.22
CA LYS A 412 7.18 -26.35 10.77
C LYS A 412 6.80 -27.66 10.09
N ARG A 413 5.86 -27.58 9.18
CA ARG A 413 5.34 -28.74 8.44
C ARG A 413 5.31 -28.39 6.96
N GLU A 414 5.95 -29.22 6.15
CA GLU A 414 5.84 -29.12 4.70
C GLU A 414 4.40 -29.47 4.28
N LEU A 415 3.82 -28.61 3.44
CA LEU A 415 2.50 -28.74 2.86
C LEU A 415 2.58 -29.37 1.48
N ASP A 416 1.43 -29.87 1.02
CA ASP A 416 1.30 -30.33 -0.36
C ASP A 416 1.68 -29.18 -1.32
N GLY A 417 2.66 -29.45 -2.18
CA GLY A 417 3.21 -28.48 -3.11
C GLY A 417 4.48 -27.73 -2.68
N GLY A 418 5.14 -28.19 -1.62
CA GLY A 418 6.50 -27.73 -1.26
C GLY A 418 6.53 -26.41 -0.48
N ARG A 419 5.35 -25.89 -0.10
CA ARG A 419 5.23 -24.76 0.84
C ARG A 419 5.34 -25.23 2.29
N TRP A 420 5.43 -24.29 3.21
CA TRP A 420 5.58 -24.56 4.64
C TRP A 420 4.45 -23.93 5.45
N GLU A 421 3.84 -24.74 6.31
CA GLU A 421 3.08 -24.26 7.46
C GLU A 421 4.05 -24.02 8.61
N LEU A 422 4.05 -22.81 9.17
CA LEU A 422 4.86 -22.40 10.30
C LEU A 422 3.96 -22.10 11.49
N ARG A 423 4.30 -22.63 12.66
CA ARG A 423 3.54 -22.43 13.90
C ARG A 423 4.42 -21.84 14.99
N ALA A 424 3.90 -20.81 15.65
CA ALA A 424 4.51 -20.23 16.82
C ALA A 424 3.46 -19.94 17.90
N ARG A 425 3.88 -20.08 19.15
CA ARG A 425 3.08 -19.74 20.33
C ARG A 425 3.33 -18.30 20.75
N ARG A 426 2.27 -17.59 21.12
CA ARG A 426 2.38 -16.24 21.71
C ARG A 426 2.64 -16.39 23.21
N GLU A 427 3.80 -15.94 23.68
CA GLU A 427 4.16 -15.96 25.10
C GLU A 427 3.94 -14.59 25.79
N GLY A 428 3.74 -13.52 25.00
CA GLY A 428 3.54 -12.14 25.47
C GLY A 428 2.18 -11.54 25.08
N GLY A 429 1.80 -10.46 25.77
CA GLY A 429 0.55 -9.70 25.54
C GLY A 429 0.68 -8.56 24.53
N ALA A 430 1.76 -8.50 23.74
CA ALA A 430 1.97 -7.44 22.76
C ALA A 430 0.83 -7.42 21.73
N THR A 431 0.23 -6.24 21.56
CA THR A 431 -0.79 -5.96 20.54
C THR A 431 -0.12 -5.63 19.20
N SER A 432 -0.77 -5.93 18.08
CA SER A 432 -0.22 -5.65 16.75
C SER A 432 -1.32 -5.28 15.76
N LYS A 433 -0.99 -4.58 14.66
CA LYS A 433 -1.91 -4.30 13.54
C LYS A 433 -2.24 -5.53 12.71
N LEU A 434 -1.43 -6.58 12.84
CA LEU A 434 -1.46 -7.79 12.03
C LEU A 434 -2.78 -8.54 12.19
N ARG A 435 -3.26 -9.12 11.09
CA ARG A 435 -4.50 -9.90 10.99
C ARG A 435 -4.31 -11.14 10.15
N GLU A 436 -5.26 -12.05 10.26
CA GLU A 436 -5.41 -13.14 9.29
C GLU A 436 -5.50 -12.58 7.87
N GLY A 437 -4.79 -13.24 6.94
CA GLY A 437 -4.64 -12.81 5.57
C GLY A 437 -3.46 -11.86 5.29
N ASP A 438 -2.88 -11.20 6.31
CA ASP A 438 -1.79 -10.25 6.10
C ASP A 438 -0.51 -10.95 5.61
N LEU A 439 0.23 -10.26 4.74
CA LEU A 439 1.58 -10.65 4.34
C LEU A 439 2.59 -9.98 5.27
N VAL A 440 3.46 -10.78 5.89
CA VAL A 440 4.42 -10.34 6.91
C VAL A 440 5.82 -10.86 6.63
N LEU A 441 6.82 -10.20 7.21
CA LEU A 441 8.16 -10.77 7.33
C LEU A 441 8.21 -11.64 8.59
N ALA A 442 8.21 -12.95 8.39
CA ALA A 442 8.44 -13.91 9.48
C ALA A 442 9.94 -14.12 9.64
N SER A 443 10.47 -13.95 10.85
CA SER A 443 11.91 -14.04 11.09
C SER A 443 12.28 -14.81 12.34
N ASP A 444 13.54 -15.28 12.38
CA ASP A 444 14.17 -15.92 13.54
C ASP A 444 14.76 -14.93 14.56
N GLY A 445 14.32 -13.68 14.51
CA GLY A 445 14.55 -12.67 15.54
C GLY A 445 14.79 -11.27 14.99
N HIS A 446 15.46 -11.16 13.85
CA HIS A 446 15.66 -9.88 13.16
C HIS A 446 15.18 -9.96 11.71
N PRO A 447 14.28 -9.06 11.25
CA PRO A 447 13.65 -9.18 9.92
C PRO A 447 14.62 -9.01 8.74
N VAL A 448 15.71 -8.25 8.92
CA VAL A 448 16.76 -8.05 7.90
C VAL A 448 18.02 -8.87 8.15
N ARG A 449 18.62 -8.78 9.35
CA ARG A 449 19.90 -9.44 9.68
C ARG A 449 19.80 -10.94 9.99
N GLY A 450 18.60 -11.44 10.29
CA GLY A 450 18.32 -12.85 10.60
C GLY A 450 17.89 -13.64 9.37
N GLN A 451 17.45 -14.88 9.59
CA GLN A 451 16.67 -15.59 8.57
C GLN A 451 15.25 -15.04 8.58
N SER A 452 14.79 -14.56 7.42
CA SER A 452 13.43 -14.09 7.25
C SER A 452 12.83 -14.63 5.95
N GLU A 453 11.50 -14.74 5.95
CA GLU A 453 10.72 -15.18 4.81
C GLU A 453 9.41 -14.39 4.76
N LEU A 454 8.90 -14.13 3.55
CA LEU A 454 7.56 -13.59 3.40
C LEU A 454 6.55 -14.69 3.72
N ALA A 455 5.68 -14.44 4.68
CA ALA A 455 4.67 -15.38 5.11
C ALA A 455 3.29 -14.74 5.12
N ARG A 456 2.26 -15.52 4.81
CA ARG A 456 0.86 -15.13 4.99
C ARG A 456 0.38 -15.63 6.35
N ILE A 457 -0.29 -14.78 7.11
CA ILE A 457 -0.97 -15.19 8.33
C ILE A 457 -2.23 -15.97 7.93
N GLU A 458 -2.25 -17.28 8.18
CA GLU A 458 -3.46 -18.10 7.98
C GLU A 458 -4.36 -18.05 9.21
N ARG A 459 -3.75 -17.94 10.40
CA ARG A 459 -4.48 -17.82 11.65
C ARG A 459 -3.73 -17.00 12.69
N LEU A 460 -4.45 -16.17 13.42
CA LEU A 460 -3.91 -15.34 14.50
C LEU A 460 -4.85 -15.37 15.71
N GLU A 461 -4.60 -16.31 16.62
CA GLU A 461 -5.36 -16.48 17.87
C GLU A 461 -4.62 -15.82 19.07
N GLU A 462 -5.21 -15.86 20.27
CA GLU A 462 -4.59 -15.30 21.48
C GLU A 462 -3.26 -15.97 21.86
N ASP A 463 -3.14 -17.29 21.66
CA ASP A 463 -1.95 -18.07 22.03
C ASP A 463 -1.24 -18.77 20.86
N GLU A 464 -1.85 -18.83 19.67
CA GLU A 464 -1.29 -19.49 18.48
C GLU A 464 -1.21 -18.52 17.28
N VAL A 465 -0.13 -18.63 16.51
CA VAL A 465 -0.01 -18.04 15.17
C VAL A 465 0.32 -19.14 14.17
N VAL A 466 -0.42 -19.19 13.07
CA VAL A 466 -0.21 -20.13 11.96
C VAL A 466 0.04 -19.33 10.68
N LEU A 467 1.12 -19.65 9.98
CA LEU A 467 1.55 -18.97 8.76
C LEU A 467 1.78 -19.97 7.62
N THR A 468 1.61 -19.50 6.39
CA THR A 468 2.11 -20.18 5.18
C THR A 468 3.25 -19.39 4.56
N ALA A 469 4.34 -20.07 4.20
CA ALA A 469 5.51 -19.49 3.53
C ALA A 469 6.04 -20.40 2.41
N ASP A 470 6.83 -19.85 1.49
CA ASP A 470 7.49 -20.64 0.43
C ASP A 470 8.67 -21.45 0.99
N GLU A 471 9.34 -20.94 2.02
CA GLU A 471 10.50 -21.56 2.66
C GLU A 471 10.33 -21.62 4.19
N ALA A 472 11.05 -22.54 4.83
CA ALA A 472 10.94 -22.76 6.27
C ALA A 472 11.79 -21.79 7.09
N VAL A 473 11.19 -21.11 8.07
CA VAL A 473 11.88 -20.28 9.07
C VAL A 473 11.39 -20.61 10.49
N GLU A 474 12.28 -20.53 11.48
CA GLU A 474 11.94 -20.71 12.90
C GLU A 474 11.38 -19.40 13.45
N VAL A 475 10.08 -19.20 13.28
CA VAL A 475 9.41 -17.92 13.57
C VAL A 475 9.48 -17.58 15.06
N THR A 476 10.17 -16.49 15.37
CA THR A 476 10.20 -15.86 16.71
C THR A 476 9.74 -14.40 16.70
N ARG A 477 9.54 -13.82 15.51
CA ARG A 477 9.07 -12.46 15.33
C ARG A 477 8.38 -12.28 13.97
N LEU A 478 7.32 -11.50 13.93
CA LEU A 478 6.66 -11.04 12.71
C LEU A 478 6.76 -9.52 12.58
N ASP A 479 7.04 -9.02 11.38
CA ASP A 479 7.00 -7.59 11.08
C ASP A 479 6.06 -7.30 9.91
N VAL A 480 5.34 -6.17 9.99
CA VAL A 480 4.60 -5.61 8.85
C VAL A 480 5.58 -5.36 7.71
N TYR A 481 5.32 -5.93 6.52
CA TYR A 481 6.10 -5.65 5.32
C TYR A 481 5.61 -4.35 4.65
N PRO A 482 6.44 -3.29 4.55
CA PRO A 482 6.07 -2.09 3.81
C PRO A 482 5.87 -2.41 2.31
N SER A 483 5.04 -1.63 1.61
CA SER A 483 4.73 -1.87 0.19
C SER A 483 4.54 -0.56 -0.56
N GLU A 484 5.15 -0.47 -1.75
CA GLU A 484 5.03 0.64 -2.70
C GLU A 484 3.84 0.48 -3.68
N LEU A 485 3.10 -0.63 -3.58
CA LEU A 485 2.04 -0.94 -4.54
C LEU A 485 0.97 0.16 -4.63
N THR A 486 0.66 0.82 -3.51
CA THR A 486 -0.31 1.92 -3.49
C THR A 486 0.20 3.10 -4.29
N THR A 487 1.41 3.58 -4.04
CA THR A 487 1.98 4.76 -4.73
C THR A 487 2.18 4.49 -6.23
N ASP A 488 2.58 3.27 -6.61
CA ASP A 488 2.62 2.85 -8.02
C ASP A 488 1.25 2.95 -8.69
N ARG A 489 0.20 2.46 -8.04
CA ARG A 489 -1.18 2.54 -8.57
C ARG A 489 -1.68 3.98 -8.69
N LEU A 490 -1.33 4.86 -7.75
CA LEU A 490 -1.68 6.28 -7.82
C LEU A 490 -1.04 6.96 -9.05
N LEU A 491 0.24 6.70 -9.32
CA LEU A 491 0.93 7.25 -10.49
C LEU A 491 0.33 6.73 -11.79
N VAL A 492 0.04 5.44 -11.87
CA VAL A 492 -0.60 4.83 -13.04
C VAL A 492 -1.99 5.44 -13.28
N ALA A 493 -2.78 5.63 -12.23
CA ALA A 493 -4.12 6.21 -12.33
C ALA A 493 -4.07 7.69 -12.75
N LEU A 494 -3.13 8.47 -12.20
CA LEU A 494 -2.85 9.85 -12.60
C LEU A 494 -2.42 9.93 -14.07
N HIS A 495 -1.47 9.08 -14.47
CA HIS A 495 -0.99 8.98 -15.85
C HIS A 495 -2.14 8.66 -16.80
N ASP A 496 -2.94 7.63 -16.50
CA ASP A 496 -4.03 7.20 -17.36
C ASP A 496 -5.12 8.29 -17.45
N CYS A 497 -5.42 9.00 -16.37
CA CYS A 497 -6.40 10.10 -16.36
C CYS A 497 -5.98 11.25 -17.31
N LEU A 498 -4.72 11.69 -17.26
CA LEU A 498 -4.29 12.89 -18.01
C LEU A 498 -3.81 12.59 -19.42
N LEU A 499 -3.05 11.50 -19.61
CA LEU A 499 -2.44 11.18 -20.89
C LEU A 499 -3.38 10.39 -21.80
N LYS A 500 -4.22 9.51 -21.24
CA LYS A 500 -5.14 8.63 -21.98
C LYS A 500 -6.61 9.03 -21.84
N GLY A 501 -6.97 9.81 -20.83
CA GLY A 501 -8.35 10.20 -20.56
C GLY A 501 -8.95 11.12 -21.62
N ASP A 502 -10.27 11.09 -21.67
CA ASP A 502 -11.09 11.91 -22.57
C ASP A 502 -11.01 13.42 -22.21
N ASP A 503 -11.02 14.27 -23.23
CA ASP A 503 -10.92 15.72 -23.07
C ASP A 503 -12.15 16.29 -22.36
N ARG A 504 -13.35 15.74 -22.59
CA ARG A 504 -14.58 16.20 -21.91
C ARG A 504 -14.50 15.96 -20.40
N ARG A 505 -14.04 14.79 -19.95
CA ARG A 505 -13.81 14.51 -18.52
C ARG A 505 -12.81 15.49 -17.93
N LYS A 506 -11.70 15.76 -18.61
CA LYS A 506 -10.72 16.74 -18.13
C LYS A 506 -11.34 18.14 -18.05
N ASP A 507 -12.16 18.53 -19.01
CA ASP A 507 -12.85 19.82 -18.93
C ASP A 507 -13.73 19.93 -17.67
N ILE A 508 -14.37 18.84 -17.24
CA ILE A 508 -15.10 18.81 -15.96
C ILE A 508 -14.15 18.88 -14.76
N LEU A 509 -13.09 18.04 -14.75
CA LEU A 509 -12.13 17.96 -13.64
C LEU A 509 -11.39 19.29 -13.41
N PHE A 510 -11.12 20.05 -14.47
CA PHE A 510 -10.43 21.35 -14.44
C PHE A 510 -11.41 22.55 -14.45
N GLY A 511 -12.72 22.32 -14.32
CA GLY A 511 -13.71 23.41 -14.22
C GLY A 511 -13.87 24.25 -15.49
N ARG A 512 -13.51 23.69 -16.64
CA ARG A 512 -13.65 24.32 -17.96
C ARG A 512 -15.06 24.11 -18.53
N ALA A 513 -15.80 23.12 -18.01
CA ALA A 513 -17.19 22.86 -18.30
C ALA A 513 -17.93 22.33 -17.07
N ASP A 514 -19.24 22.52 -17.04
CA ASP A 514 -20.13 22.00 -15.99
C ASP A 514 -20.66 20.60 -16.37
N PRO A 515 -20.89 19.69 -15.39
CA PRO A 515 -21.50 18.39 -15.62
C PRO A 515 -22.89 18.50 -16.25
N GLU A 516 -23.16 17.65 -17.25
CA GLU A 516 -24.47 17.58 -17.91
C GLU A 516 -25.35 16.45 -17.35
N PHE A 517 -26.66 16.69 -17.33
CA PHE A 517 -27.68 15.74 -16.89
C PHE A 517 -28.79 15.58 -17.93
N GLY A 518 -29.12 14.33 -18.26
CA GLY A 518 -30.28 13.95 -19.04
C GLY A 518 -31.57 13.99 -18.22
N PRO A 519 -32.74 14.14 -18.88
CA PRO A 519 -34.03 14.18 -18.20
C PRO A 519 -34.40 12.80 -17.64
N ILE A 520 -34.75 12.74 -16.36
CA ILE A 520 -35.28 11.55 -15.69
C ILE A 520 -36.60 11.93 -15.01
N GLU A 521 -37.70 11.33 -15.45
CA GLU A 521 -39.06 11.60 -14.94
C GLU A 521 -39.53 10.57 -13.90
N GLU A 522 -38.76 9.50 -13.72
CA GLU A 522 -39.07 8.41 -12.79
C GLU A 522 -38.79 8.83 -11.34
N THR A 523 -39.65 8.36 -10.43
CA THR A 523 -39.40 8.44 -8.98
C THR A 523 -38.83 7.11 -8.53
N PHE A 524 -37.61 7.13 -8.00
CA PHE A 524 -36.90 5.94 -7.53
C PHE A 524 -37.10 5.69 -6.04
N ILE A 525 -37.31 6.74 -5.26
CA ILE A 525 -37.49 6.67 -3.81
C ILE A 525 -38.66 7.56 -3.41
N ASP A 526 -39.75 6.95 -2.96
CA ASP A 526 -40.93 7.68 -2.50
C ASP A 526 -40.69 8.28 -1.11
N ASN A 527 -41.28 9.45 -0.84
CA ASN A 527 -41.27 10.13 0.47
C ASN A 527 -39.87 10.52 1.00
N ASN A 528 -38.84 10.56 0.15
CA ASN A 528 -37.54 11.15 0.48
C ASN A 528 -36.99 11.91 -0.74
N ASP A 529 -37.25 13.21 -0.80
CA ASP A 529 -36.94 14.05 -1.96
C ASP A 529 -35.42 14.11 -2.24
N ALA A 530 -34.59 14.22 -1.19
CA ALA A 530 -33.14 14.31 -1.34
C ALA A 530 -32.53 13.00 -1.88
N GLN A 531 -32.92 11.85 -1.33
CA GLN A 531 -32.48 10.56 -1.86
C GLN A 531 -32.98 10.33 -3.29
N ASN A 532 -34.23 10.70 -3.59
CA ASN A 532 -34.77 10.59 -4.95
C ASN A 532 -34.03 11.49 -5.93
N GLU A 533 -33.73 12.74 -5.56
CA GLU A 533 -32.94 13.66 -6.37
C GLU A 533 -31.53 13.12 -6.61
N ALA A 534 -30.87 12.58 -5.57
CA ALA A 534 -29.55 11.97 -5.68
C ALA A 534 -29.54 10.81 -6.70
N VAL A 535 -30.52 9.90 -6.63
CA VAL A 535 -30.67 8.81 -7.63
C VAL A 535 -30.97 9.38 -9.02
N THR A 536 -31.85 10.37 -9.11
CA THR A 536 -32.24 11.00 -10.38
C THR A 536 -31.04 11.65 -11.07
N LYS A 537 -30.21 12.42 -10.34
CA LYS A 537 -28.97 13.00 -10.87
C LYS A 537 -27.96 11.92 -11.23
N ALA A 538 -27.76 10.92 -10.37
CA ALA A 538 -26.83 9.82 -10.62
C ALA A 538 -27.17 9.04 -11.90
N VAL A 539 -28.45 8.74 -12.12
CA VAL A 539 -28.94 8.04 -13.32
C VAL A 539 -28.93 8.95 -14.55
N GLY A 540 -29.23 10.24 -14.38
CA GLY A 540 -29.26 11.22 -15.46
C GLY A 540 -27.89 11.75 -15.88
N ALA A 541 -26.84 11.60 -15.06
CA ALA A 541 -25.53 12.17 -15.33
C ALA A 541 -24.96 11.69 -16.67
N ARG A 542 -24.36 12.61 -17.42
CA ARG A 542 -23.55 12.29 -18.62
C ARG A 542 -22.06 12.32 -18.33
N ASP A 543 -21.65 13.12 -17.35
CA ASP A 543 -20.25 13.27 -16.96
C ASP A 543 -20.04 12.73 -15.54
N CYS A 544 -20.61 13.41 -14.54
CA CYS A 544 -20.55 12.97 -13.15
C CYS A 544 -21.74 13.44 -12.30
N ALA A 545 -21.93 12.77 -11.17
CA ALA A 545 -22.81 13.20 -10.08
C ALA A 545 -22.15 12.96 -8.73
N LEU A 546 -22.52 13.76 -7.72
CA LEU A 546 -21.98 13.65 -6.37
C LEU A 546 -23.13 13.43 -5.38
N ILE A 547 -22.98 12.45 -4.49
CA ILE A 547 -23.93 12.17 -3.42
C ILE A 547 -23.22 12.42 -2.10
N HIS A 548 -23.55 13.52 -1.44
CA HIS A 548 -23.08 13.82 -0.10
C HIS A 548 -23.98 13.13 0.92
N GLY A 549 -23.45 12.11 1.58
CA GLY A 549 -24.23 11.28 2.49
C GLY A 549 -23.75 11.35 3.93
N PRO A 550 -24.26 12.31 4.71
CA PRO A 550 -24.01 12.39 6.15
C PRO A 550 -24.34 11.11 6.92
N PRO A 551 -23.87 10.95 8.17
CA PRO A 551 -24.09 9.75 8.98
C PRO A 551 -25.57 9.38 9.14
N GLY A 552 -25.89 8.12 8.85
CA GLY A 552 -27.23 7.56 9.06
C GLY A 552 -28.27 7.96 8.02
N THR A 553 -27.89 8.60 6.91
CA THR A 553 -28.82 9.09 5.87
C THR A 553 -29.29 8.05 4.86
N GLY A 554 -28.87 6.78 5.02
CA GLY A 554 -29.21 5.73 4.07
C GLY A 554 -28.40 5.82 2.77
N LYS A 555 -27.11 6.22 2.85
CA LYS A 555 -26.16 6.17 1.72
C LYS A 555 -26.25 4.87 0.93
N THR A 556 -26.05 3.75 1.62
CA THR A 556 -26.02 2.41 1.01
C THR A 556 -27.34 2.04 0.34
N TYR A 557 -28.47 2.46 0.94
CA TYR A 557 -29.79 2.32 0.32
C TYR A 557 -29.88 3.11 -1.00
N THR A 558 -29.44 4.38 -0.98
CA THR A 558 -29.44 5.26 -2.16
C THR A 558 -28.53 4.72 -3.27
N ILE A 559 -27.34 4.21 -2.91
CA ILE A 559 -26.41 3.55 -3.85
C ILE A 559 -27.09 2.38 -4.54
N ALA A 560 -27.69 1.46 -3.79
CA ALA A 560 -28.37 0.30 -4.34
C ALA A 560 -29.51 0.68 -5.30
N ARG A 561 -30.30 1.71 -4.97
CA ARG A 561 -31.36 2.23 -5.86
C ARG A 561 -30.80 2.82 -7.16
N ALA A 562 -29.67 3.53 -7.08
CA ALA A 562 -28.99 4.06 -8.26
C ALA A 562 -28.44 2.95 -9.16
N ILE A 563 -27.72 1.97 -8.60
CA ILE A 563 -27.18 0.83 -9.35
C ILE A 563 -28.31 0.05 -10.02
N ARG A 564 -29.38 -0.25 -9.28
CA ARG A 564 -30.55 -0.92 -9.85
C ARG A 564 -31.11 -0.18 -11.06
N ALA A 565 -31.31 1.14 -10.93
CA ALA A 565 -31.84 1.95 -12.02
C ALA A 565 -30.91 1.99 -13.26
N MET A 566 -29.59 1.98 -13.06
CA MET A 566 -28.59 1.90 -14.13
C MET A 566 -28.63 0.53 -14.83
N VAL A 567 -28.67 -0.56 -14.05
CA VAL A 567 -28.74 -1.93 -14.60
C VAL A 567 -30.06 -2.18 -15.34
N GLU A 568 -31.20 -1.67 -14.85
CA GLU A 568 -32.50 -1.71 -15.55
C GLU A 568 -32.45 -1.02 -16.92
N ARG A 569 -31.53 -0.06 -17.09
CA ARG A 569 -31.27 0.65 -18.36
C ARG A 569 -30.25 -0.05 -19.24
N GLY A 570 -29.72 -1.19 -18.80
CA GLY A 570 -28.74 -1.98 -19.53
C GLY A 570 -27.29 -1.51 -19.34
N GLU A 571 -27.03 -0.63 -18.39
CA GLU A 571 -25.67 -0.16 -18.08
C GLU A 571 -24.90 -1.22 -17.27
N ARG A 572 -23.61 -1.37 -17.59
CA ARG A 572 -22.63 -2.14 -16.84
C ARG A 572 -21.98 -1.23 -15.80
N VAL A 573 -22.09 -1.62 -14.53
CA VAL A 573 -21.71 -0.78 -13.39
C VAL A 573 -20.49 -1.34 -12.68
N LEU A 574 -19.49 -0.48 -12.45
CA LEU A 574 -18.42 -0.72 -11.50
C LEU A 574 -18.81 -0.14 -10.15
N LEU A 575 -19.06 -1.00 -9.16
CA LEU A 575 -19.24 -0.61 -7.77
C LEU A 575 -17.88 -0.64 -7.08
N SER A 576 -17.39 0.52 -6.64
CA SER A 576 -16.11 0.64 -5.95
C SER A 576 -16.22 1.34 -4.61
N ALA A 577 -15.28 1.07 -3.72
CA ALA A 577 -15.12 1.79 -2.46
C ALA A 577 -13.67 1.68 -1.95
N PHE A 578 -13.33 2.51 -0.96
CA PHE A 578 -11.99 2.52 -0.36
C PHE A 578 -11.60 1.19 0.30
N THR A 579 -12.53 0.55 1.02
CA THR A 579 -12.25 -0.68 1.80
C THR A 579 -13.10 -1.86 1.32
N ASN A 580 -12.61 -3.09 1.53
CA ASN A 580 -13.39 -4.30 1.23
C ASN A 580 -14.75 -4.29 1.94
N ARG A 581 -14.77 -3.91 3.22
CA ARG A 581 -16.01 -3.85 4.02
C ARG A 581 -17.04 -2.88 3.41
N ALA A 582 -16.61 -1.74 2.89
CA ALA A 582 -17.50 -0.79 2.23
C ALA A 582 -18.07 -1.36 0.93
N VAL A 583 -17.25 -2.03 0.11
CA VAL A 583 -17.70 -2.73 -1.10
C VAL A 583 -18.72 -3.80 -0.75
N ASP A 584 -18.42 -4.64 0.23
CA ASP A 584 -19.26 -5.77 0.64
C ASP A 584 -20.60 -5.29 1.23
N ASN A 585 -20.60 -4.22 2.02
CA ASN A 585 -21.83 -3.61 2.53
C ASN A 585 -22.70 -3.00 1.41
N ALA A 586 -22.08 -2.34 0.43
CA ALA A 586 -22.79 -1.78 -0.71
C ALA A 586 -23.35 -2.89 -1.62
N LEU A 587 -22.61 -3.99 -1.76
CA LEU A 587 -23.05 -5.18 -2.48
C LEU A 587 -24.20 -5.89 -1.77
N GLU A 588 -24.11 -6.09 -0.46
CA GLU A 588 -25.20 -6.64 0.37
C GLU A 588 -26.49 -5.81 0.21
N ALA A 589 -26.40 -4.49 0.35
CA ALA A 589 -27.56 -3.63 0.21
C ALA A 589 -28.15 -3.64 -1.21
N LEU A 590 -27.32 -3.87 -2.23
CA LEU A 590 -27.79 -4.11 -3.59
C LEU A 590 -28.57 -5.42 -3.64
N LEU A 591 -27.97 -6.53 -3.20
CA LEU A 591 -28.54 -7.88 -3.18
C LEU A 591 -29.89 -7.94 -2.45
N ASP A 592 -29.98 -7.32 -1.27
CA ASP A 592 -31.23 -7.24 -0.47
C ASP A 592 -32.37 -6.52 -1.19
N GLN A 593 -32.06 -5.67 -2.18
CA GLN A 593 -33.01 -4.87 -2.94
C GLN A 593 -33.26 -5.42 -4.36
N LEU A 594 -32.64 -6.55 -4.70
CA LEU A 594 -32.86 -7.26 -5.96
C LEU A 594 -34.17 -8.05 -5.88
N ASP A 595 -35.30 -7.37 -6.03
CA ASP A 595 -36.58 -8.03 -6.34
C ASP A 595 -36.56 -8.63 -7.77
N SER A 596 -35.59 -9.50 -8.10
CA SER A 596 -35.42 -10.19 -9.39
C SER A 596 -35.04 -9.30 -10.60
N VAL A 597 -34.44 -8.13 -10.36
CA VAL A 597 -34.09 -7.17 -11.43
C VAL A 597 -32.68 -7.35 -11.97
N VAL A 598 -31.71 -7.61 -11.09
CA VAL A 598 -30.33 -7.94 -11.48
C VAL A 598 -30.18 -9.44 -11.32
N ASP A 599 -29.68 -10.08 -12.36
CA ASP A 599 -29.34 -11.51 -12.32
C ASP A 599 -28.14 -11.69 -11.38
N GLU A 600 -28.34 -12.36 -10.26
CA GLU A 600 -27.28 -12.65 -9.28
C GLU A 600 -26.09 -13.36 -9.93
N GLU A 601 -26.33 -14.17 -10.98
CA GLU A 601 -25.25 -14.84 -11.73
C GLU A 601 -24.38 -13.84 -12.50
N ARG A 602 -24.85 -12.62 -12.73
CA ARG A 602 -24.16 -11.53 -13.44
C ARG A 602 -23.59 -10.47 -12.50
N ILE A 603 -23.42 -10.82 -11.22
CA ILE A 603 -22.72 -10.01 -10.23
C ILE A 603 -21.37 -10.68 -9.93
N VAL A 604 -20.32 -9.88 -9.89
CA VAL A 604 -18.96 -10.35 -9.61
C VAL A 604 -18.29 -9.47 -8.57
N ARG A 605 -17.67 -10.07 -7.57
CA ARG A 605 -16.85 -9.42 -6.54
C ARG A 605 -15.37 -9.73 -6.76
N VAL A 606 -14.56 -8.73 -7.12
CA VAL A 606 -13.12 -8.91 -7.37
C VAL A 606 -12.33 -8.57 -6.11
N GLY A 607 -11.72 -9.58 -5.48
CA GLY A 607 -10.96 -9.44 -4.23
C GLY A 607 -10.21 -10.72 -3.86
N SER A 608 -9.38 -10.64 -2.83
CA SER A 608 -8.74 -11.82 -2.23
C SER A 608 -9.72 -12.54 -1.31
N GLU A 609 -9.52 -13.85 -1.12
CA GLU A 609 -10.31 -14.69 -0.21
C GLU A 609 -10.33 -14.15 1.23
N SER A 610 -9.18 -13.72 1.77
CA SER A 610 -9.11 -13.08 3.09
C SER A 610 -9.71 -11.66 3.15
N GLY A 611 -9.98 -11.06 1.99
CA GLY A 611 -10.43 -9.68 1.89
C GLY A 611 -11.95 -9.57 1.76
N VAL A 612 -12.61 -10.60 1.25
CA VAL A 612 -14.05 -10.62 0.99
C VAL A 612 -14.77 -11.25 2.18
N ARG A 613 -15.89 -10.67 2.60
CA ARG A 613 -16.72 -11.20 3.71
C ARG A 613 -17.31 -12.57 3.34
N ASP A 614 -17.42 -13.48 4.30
CA ASP A 614 -17.87 -14.88 4.08
C ASP A 614 -19.21 -15.02 3.32
N ASP A 615 -20.15 -14.10 3.55
CA ASP A 615 -21.46 -14.08 2.88
C ASP A 615 -21.40 -13.48 1.47
N MET A 616 -20.29 -12.85 1.10
CA MET A 616 -19.99 -12.33 -0.24
C MET A 616 -19.09 -13.26 -1.06
N GLU A 617 -18.45 -14.27 -0.44
CA GLU A 617 -17.64 -15.29 -1.13
C GLU A 617 -18.34 -15.96 -2.33
N PRO A 618 -19.66 -16.26 -2.31
CA PRO A 618 -20.35 -16.84 -3.47
C PRO A 618 -20.28 -15.98 -4.75
N TYR A 619 -20.05 -14.66 -4.60
CA TYR A 619 -19.92 -13.73 -5.73
C TYR A 619 -18.46 -13.47 -6.10
N ARG A 620 -17.48 -13.98 -5.35
CA ARG A 620 -16.07 -13.71 -5.59
C ARG A 620 -15.62 -14.26 -6.95
N LEU A 621 -14.84 -13.47 -7.67
CA LEU A 621 -14.23 -13.91 -8.93
C LEU A 621 -13.14 -14.95 -8.66
N GLU A 622 -13.40 -16.20 -9.04
CA GLU A 622 -12.37 -17.22 -9.15
C GLU A 622 -11.50 -16.94 -10.37
N GLN A 623 -10.19 -16.74 -10.15
CA GLN A 623 -9.25 -16.46 -11.23
C GLN A 623 -8.68 -17.74 -11.86
N ALA A 624 -8.60 -18.81 -11.07
CA ALA A 624 -8.13 -20.11 -11.52
C ALA A 624 -9.26 -20.89 -12.21
N GLY A 625 -8.91 -21.68 -13.23
CA GLY A 625 -9.81 -22.54 -13.97
C GLY A 625 -9.69 -22.38 -15.48
N ASP A 626 -10.72 -22.82 -16.21
CA ASP A 626 -10.75 -22.71 -17.67
C ASP A 626 -10.73 -21.24 -18.13
N PRO A 627 -9.79 -20.84 -19.01
CA PRO A 627 -9.67 -19.46 -19.46
C PRO A 627 -10.93 -18.83 -20.06
N GLU A 628 -11.70 -19.59 -20.85
CA GLU A 628 -12.91 -19.09 -21.51
C GLU A 628 -14.01 -18.85 -20.47
N ASP A 629 -14.18 -19.77 -19.54
CA ASP A 629 -15.16 -19.64 -18.46
C ASP A 629 -14.84 -18.45 -17.53
N ARG A 630 -13.56 -18.29 -17.15
CA ARG A 630 -13.13 -17.22 -16.24
C ARG A 630 -13.35 -15.83 -16.83
N VAL A 631 -12.95 -15.64 -18.09
CA VAL A 631 -13.12 -14.35 -18.76
C VAL A 631 -14.59 -14.04 -19.02
N ALA A 632 -15.39 -15.03 -19.43
CA ALA A 632 -16.83 -14.87 -19.64
C ALA A 632 -17.54 -14.41 -18.35
N LYS A 633 -17.22 -15.03 -17.21
CA LYS A 633 -17.79 -14.65 -15.91
C LYS A 633 -17.57 -13.17 -15.58
N LEU A 634 -16.39 -12.63 -15.87
CA LEU A 634 -16.06 -11.22 -15.63
C LEU A 634 -16.69 -10.29 -16.67
N GLN A 635 -16.59 -10.62 -17.97
CA GLN A 635 -17.04 -9.76 -19.06
C GLN A 635 -18.56 -9.68 -19.17
N ASP A 636 -19.28 -10.78 -18.87
CA ASP A 636 -20.74 -10.83 -18.95
C ASP A 636 -21.44 -10.24 -17.70
N ALA A 637 -20.68 -9.94 -16.64
CA ALA A 637 -21.19 -9.34 -15.42
C ALA A 637 -21.77 -7.93 -15.68
N GLN A 638 -22.96 -7.66 -15.14
CA GLN A 638 -23.61 -6.34 -15.16
C GLN A 638 -23.11 -5.45 -14.02
N VAL A 639 -22.75 -6.05 -12.89
CA VAL A 639 -22.18 -5.34 -11.74
C VAL A 639 -20.87 -6.02 -11.37
N VAL A 640 -19.79 -5.25 -11.39
CA VAL A 640 -18.49 -5.67 -10.88
C VAL A 640 -18.18 -4.84 -9.64
N ALA A 641 -18.04 -5.50 -8.50
CA ALA A 641 -17.74 -4.89 -7.21
C ALA A 641 -16.25 -5.08 -6.88
N ALA A 642 -15.51 -4.02 -6.62
CA ALA A 642 -14.07 -4.10 -6.33
C ALA A 642 -13.59 -2.89 -5.52
N THR A 643 -12.59 -3.07 -4.65
CA THR A 643 -11.97 -1.90 -4.00
C THR A 643 -11.31 -0.99 -5.03
N THR A 644 -11.20 0.30 -4.74
CA THR A 644 -10.55 1.26 -5.66
C THR A 644 -9.10 0.88 -5.92
N ALA A 645 -8.39 0.35 -4.91
CA ALA A 645 -7.05 -0.20 -5.09
C ALA A 645 -7.04 -1.39 -6.06
N THR A 646 -8.02 -2.30 -6.01
CA THR A 646 -8.16 -3.43 -6.94
C THR A 646 -8.45 -2.98 -8.37
N CYS A 647 -9.14 -1.84 -8.56
CA CYS A 647 -9.41 -1.28 -9.89
C CYS A 647 -8.11 -0.93 -10.65
N GLY A 648 -7.02 -0.62 -9.94
CA GLY A 648 -5.69 -0.42 -10.53
C GLY A 648 -4.95 -1.71 -10.92
N SER A 649 -5.56 -2.90 -10.76
CA SER A 649 -4.94 -4.17 -11.17
C SER A 649 -4.94 -4.36 -12.69
N ARG A 650 -3.99 -5.15 -13.21
CA ARG A 650 -3.89 -5.45 -14.65
C ARG A 650 -5.19 -6.02 -15.22
N VAL A 651 -5.89 -6.87 -14.46
CA VAL A 651 -7.16 -7.50 -14.84
C VAL A 651 -8.26 -6.45 -15.00
N MET A 652 -8.41 -5.55 -14.02
CA MET A 652 -9.47 -4.53 -14.04
C MET A 652 -9.23 -3.47 -15.10
N LYS A 653 -7.96 -3.17 -15.42
CA LYS A 653 -7.60 -2.22 -16.50
C LYS A 653 -8.00 -2.68 -17.90
N GLU A 654 -8.23 -3.98 -18.11
CA GLU A 654 -8.75 -4.53 -19.37
C GLU A 654 -10.30 -4.49 -19.44
N GLN A 655 -10.96 -3.96 -18.41
CA GLN A 655 -12.41 -3.83 -18.36
C GLN A 655 -12.86 -2.41 -18.69
N ALA A 656 -14.06 -2.29 -19.25
CA ALA A 656 -14.75 -1.03 -19.48
C ALA A 656 -16.17 -1.08 -18.92
N PHE A 657 -16.63 0.03 -18.36
CA PHE A 657 -17.93 0.17 -17.71
C PHE A 657 -18.67 1.38 -18.25
N ASP A 658 -19.99 1.36 -18.23
CA ASP A 658 -20.77 2.56 -18.54
C ASP A 658 -20.67 3.56 -17.37
N VAL A 659 -20.69 3.06 -16.14
CA VAL A 659 -20.69 3.88 -14.92
C VAL A 659 -19.79 3.32 -13.84
N ALA A 660 -18.95 4.16 -13.23
CA ALA A 660 -18.28 3.86 -11.97
C ALA A 660 -19.00 4.57 -10.81
N LEU A 661 -19.54 3.81 -9.86
CA LEU A 661 -20.08 4.34 -8.60
C LEU A 661 -19.07 4.05 -7.49
N VAL A 662 -18.52 5.11 -6.90
CA VAL A 662 -17.45 5.02 -5.89
C VAL A 662 -17.98 5.50 -4.54
N ASP A 663 -18.19 4.58 -3.59
CA ASP A 663 -18.55 4.88 -2.19
C ASP A 663 -17.32 5.22 -1.35
N GLU A 664 -17.56 5.95 -0.25
CA GLU A 664 -16.53 6.48 0.64
C GLU A 664 -15.47 7.31 -0.12
N ALA A 665 -15.89 8.04 -1.16
CA ALA A 665 -15.01 8.81 -2.03
C ALA A 665 -14.26 9.95 -1.30
N GLY A 666 -14.80 10.43 -0.17
CA GLY A 666 -14.13 11.41 0.69
C GLY A 666 -12.87 10.87 1.39
N GLN A 667 -12.70 9.55 1.48
CA GLN A 667 -11.51 8.90 2.07
C GLN A 667 -10.46 8.51 1.02
N LEU A 668 -10.74 8.73 -0.28
CA LEU A 668 -9.80 8.43 -1.35
C LEU A 668 -9.01 9.68 -1.71
N THR A 669 -7.69 9.52 -1.85
CA THR A 669 -6.87 10.57 -2.49
C THR A 669 -7.37 10.78 -3.91
N GLU A 670 -7.23 12.00 -4.43
CA GLU A 670 -7.71 12.30 -5.78
C GLU A 670 -7.11 11.37 -6.87
N PRO A 671 -5.79 11.08 -6.90
CA PRO A 671 -5.25 10.06 -7.79
C PRO A 671 -5.78 8.65 -7.52
N GLY A 672 -6.14 8.35 -6.27
CA GLY A 672 -6.74 7.08 -5.89
C GLY A 672 -8.10 6.88 -6.55
N THR A 673 -8.95 7.91 -6.56
CA THR A 673 -10.26 7.86 -7.22
C THR A 673 -10.15 7.60 -8.73
N TYR A 674 -9.09 8.10 -9.38
CA TYR A 674 -8.83 7.85 -10.81
C TYR A 674 -8.70 6.36 -11.16
N ALA A 675 -8.23 5.51 -10.23
CA ALA A 675 -8.11 4.08 -10.49
C ALA A 675 -9.45 3.41 -10.84
N ALA A 676 -10.56 3.91 -10.30
CA ALA A 676 -11.91 3.42 -10.63
C ALA A 676 -12.54 4.21 -11.78
N ILE A 677 -12.53 5.55 -11.74
CA ILE A 677 -13.28 6.34 -12.73
C ILE A 677 -12.68 6.28 -14.13
N ASN A 678 -11.38 5.98 -14.27
CA ASN A 678 -10.75 5.76 -15.58
C ASN A 678 -11.31 4.53 -16.33
N LEU A 679 -11.98 3.61 -15.63
CA LEU A 679 -12.54 2.39 -16.22
C LEU A 679 -13.98 2.56 -16.73
N ALA A 680 -14.61 3.71 -16.47
CA ALA A 680 -16.00 3.96 -16.86
C ALA A 680 -16.13 5.17 -17.81
N ASP A 681 -17.24 5.30 -18.52
CA ASP A 681 -17.55 6.48 -19.34
C ASP A 681 -17.92 7.70 -18.48
N ARG A 682 -18.75 7.47 -17.45
CA ARG A 682 -19.18 8.46 -16.46
C ARG A 682 -19.04 7.94 -15.04
N PHE A 683 -19.14 8.81 -14.03
CA PHE A 683 -18.95 8.39 -12.65
C PHE A 683 -19.88 9.05 -11.63
N VAL A 684 -20.14 8.35 -10.53
CA VAL A 684 -20.90 8.85 -9.39
C VAL A 684 -20.04 8.67 -8.15
N LEU A 685 -19.71 9.77 -7.48
CA LEU A 685 -18.95 9.72 -6.23
C LEU A 685 -19.92 9.86 -5.06
N VAL A 686 -19.87 8.93 -4.12
CA VAL A 686 -20.63 8.96 -2.88
C VAL A 686 -19.67 9.10 -1.72
N GLY A 687 -19.88 10.10 -0.87
CA GLY A 687 -18.92 10.42 0.18
C GLY A 687 -19.45 11.40 1.19
N ASP A 688 -18.58 11.77 2.12
CA ASP A 688 -18.84 12.79 3.12
C ASP A 688 -17.52 13.46 3.50
N HIS A 689 -17.28 14.67 2.99
CA HIS A 689 -16.05 15.43 3.23
C HIS A 689 -15.99 16.01 4.66
N GLU A 690 -17.09 15.93 5.42
CA GLU A 690 -17.17 16.27 6.84
C GLU A 690 -16.82 15.07 7.75
N GLN A 691 -16.55 13.90 7.17
CA GLN A 691 -15.99 12.72 7.85
C GLN A 691 -14.52 12.52 7.46
N LEU A 692 -13.90 11.37 7.77
CA LEU A 692 -12.45 11.21 7.67
C LEU A 692 -11.91 11.51 6.26
N PRO A 693 -10.82 12.31 6.15
CA PRO A 693 -10.11 12.52 4.90
C PRO A 693 -9.32 11.28 4.47
N PRO A 694 -8.68 11.30 3.29
CA PRO A 694 -7.69 10.31 2.91
C PRO A 694 -6.54 10.22 3.93
N VAL A 695 -6.12 8.99 4.25
CA VAL A 695 -5.00 8.75 5.15
C VAL A 695 -3.70 8.76 4.34
N VAL A 696 -2.90 9.80 4.54
CA VAL A 696 -1.58 9.99 3.94
C VAL A 696 -0.54 10.22 5.03
N ARG A 697 0.70 9.83 4.80
CA ARG A 697 1.79 10.01 5.76
C ARG A 697 2.54 11.30 5.51
N ALA A 698 2.72 11.65 4.25
CA ALA A 698 3.25 12.95 3.87
C ALA A 698 2.16 14.01 4.00
N GLU A 699 2.45 15.11 4.72
CA GLU A 699 1.57 16.28 4.79
C GLU A 699 1.64 17.06 3.48
N ASN A 700 0.85 16.66 2.49
CA ASN A 700 0.86 17.25 1.14
C ASN A 700 -0.52 17.25 0.46
N ASP A 701 -0.53 17.53 -0.85
CA ASP A 701 -1.73 17.70 -1.69
C ASP A 701 -2.57 16.41 -1.85
N LEU A 702 -2.16 15.26 -1.32
CA LEU A 702 -2.96 14.04 -1.32
C LEU A 702 -4.05 14.02 -0.23
N THR A 703 -4.05 15.01 0.68
CA THR A 703 -5.02 15.13 1.78
C THR A 703 -6.41 15.59 1.35
N GLU A 704 -6.54 16.26 0.21
CA GLU A 704 -7.84 16.65 -0.37
C GLU A 704 -8.35 15.53 -1.30
N SER A 705 -9.60 15.12 -1.11
CA SER A 705 -10.22 14.09 -1.96
C SER A 705 -10.78 14.70 -3.26
N LEU A 706 -10.87 13.89 -4.32
CA LEU A 706 -11.56 14.32 -5.54
C LEU A 706 -13.03 14.68 -5.26
N PHE A 707 -13.65 13.98 -4.30
CA PHE A 707 -15.03 14.24 -3.90
C PHE A 707 -15.20 15.65 -3.35
N GLU A 708 -14.38 16.03 -2.36
CA GLU A 708 -14.36 17.36 -1.74
C GLU A 708 -14.15 18.45 -2.80
N ARG A 709 -13.10 18.31 -3.61
CA ARG A 709 -12.78 19.27 -4.67
C ARG A 709 -13.91 19.45 -5.69
N LEU A 710 -14.59 18.37 -6.09
CA LEU A 710 -15.70 18.45 -7.04
C LEU A 710 -17.00 18.96 -6.42
N VAL A 711 -17.24 18.76 -5.13
CA VAL A 711 -18.37 19.38 -4.42
C VAL A 711 -18.23 20.89 -4.44
N ASP A 712 -17.02 21.40 -4.20
CA ASP A 712 -16.73 22.84 -4.25
C ASP A 712 -16.78 23.41 -5.66
N LEU A 713 -16.25 22.66 -6.63
CA LEU A 713 -16.17 23.10 -8.03
C LEU A 713 -17.54 23.07 -8.72
N HIS A 714 -18.35 22.03 -8.46
CA HIS A 714 -19.63 21.76 -9.12
C HIS A 714 -20.75 21.51 -8.10
N PRO A 715 -21.13 22.50 -7.28
CA PRO A 715 -22.13 22.32 -6.22
C PRO A 715 -23.49 21.88 -6.77
N ASP A 716 -23.84 22.29 -8.00
CA ASP A 716 -25.09 21.90 -8.66
C ASP A 716 -25.12 20.42 -9.06
N ALA A 717 -23.96 19.76 -9.17
CA ALA A 717 -23.85 18.31 -9.41
C ALA A 717 -23.95 17.48 -8.11
N SER A 718 -23.89 18.13 -6.94
CA SER A 718 -23.99 17.50 -5.63
C SER A 718 -25.42 17.48 -5.11
N VAL A 719 -25.74 16.45 -4.32
CA VAL A 719 -26.98 16.35 -3.54
C VAL A 719 -26.62 15.83 -2.16
N MET A 720 -26.91 16.63 -1.13
CA MET A 720 -26.78 16.22 0.26
C MET A 720 -28.04 15.49 0.73
N LEU A 721 -27.86 14.31 1.33
CA LEU A 721 -28.94 13.57 1.97
C LEU A 721 -29.24 14.20 3.35
N ASP A 722 -30.39 14.85 3.50
CA ASP A 722 -30.73 15.64 4.69
C ASP A 722 -31.47 14.85 5.79
N ARG A 723 -32.02 13.66 5.48
CA ARG A 723 -32.78 12.82 6.42
C ARG A 723 -31.98 11.63 6.94
N GLN A 724 -31.76 11.58 8.26
CA GLN A 724 -31.06 10.49 8.94
C GLN A 724 -31.96 9.60 9.79
N TYR A 725 -31.62 8.31 9.87
CA TYR A 725 -32.41 7.24 10.49
C TYR A 725 -31.74 6.62 11.73
N ARG A 726 -30.63 7.19 12.20
CA ARG A 726 -29.74 6.63 13.25
C ARG A 726 -29.90 7.32 14.60
N MET A 727 -29.62 8.62 14.68
CA MET A 727 -29.46 9.37 15.93
C MET A 727 -30.81 9.95 16.38
N ASN A 728 -31.07 9.95 17.69
CA ASN A 728 -32.14 10.81 18.22
C ASN A 728 -31.80 12.31 18.04
N GLN A 729 -32.79 13.17 18.24
CA GLN A 729 -32.63 14.60 18.02
C GLN A 729 -31.59 15.23 18.98
N ARG A 730 -31.47 14.72 20.21
CA ARG A 730 -30.55 15.25 21.24
C ARG A 730 -29.09 15.07 20.83
N ILE A 731 -28.74 13.88 20.33
CA ILE A 731 -27.42 13.51 19.82
C ILE A 731 -27.14 14.26 18.50
N GLN A 732 -28.09 14.17 17.57
CA GLN A 732 -27.94 14.68 16.21
C GLN A 732 -27.71 16.20 16.16
N ALA A 733 -28.31 16.96 17.07
CA ALA A 733 -28.35 18.42 17.03
C ALA A 733 -26.96 19.09 16.98
N PHE A 734 -25.96 18.56 17.69
CA PHE A 734 -24.61 19.14 17.68
C PHE A 734 -23.95 18.94 16.32
N ALA A 735 -23.85 17.68 15.88
CA ALA A 735 -23.23 17.38 14.60
C ALA A 735 -23.91 18.12 13.44
N SER A 736 -25.26 18.21 13.47
CA SER A 736 -26.02 19.01 12.52
C SER A 736 -25.53 20.44 12.40
N THR A 737 -25.36 21.11 13.54
CA THR A 737 -25.14 22.55 13.59
C THR A 737 -23.69 22.89 13.33
N GLU A 738 -22.79 22.03 13.80
CA GLU A 738 -21.35 22.25 13.74
C GLU A 738 -20.74 21.84 12.39
N PHE A 739 -21.24 20.76 11.77
CA PHE A 739 -20.63 20.17 10.55
C PHE A 739 -21.55 20.16 9.32
N TYR A 740 -22.85 20.42 9.48
CA TYR A 740 -23.82 20.24 8.39
C TYR A 740 -24.84 21.40 8.30
N ASP A 741 -24.44 22.61 8.68
CA ASP A 741 -25.22 23.86 8.59
C ASP A 741 -26.65 23.82 9.19
N GLY A 742 -26.92 22.87 10.09
CA GLY A 742 -28.23 22.61 10.64
C GLY A 742 -29.19 21.91 9.68
N GLU A 743 -28.73 21.37 8.56
CA GLU A 743 -29.58 20.74 7.54
C GLU A 743 -29.87 19.27 7.82
N LEU A 744 -28.96 18.55 8.49
CA LEU A 744 -29.20 17.16 8.89
C LEU A 744 -30.39 17.08 9.86
N ARG A 745 -31.38 16.21 9.61
CA ARG A 745 -32.57 16.05 10.45
C ARG A 745 -32.96 14.59 10.62
N PRO A 746 -33.53 14.18 11.77
CA PRO A 746 -34.19 12.88 11.87
C PRO A 746 -35.25 12.73 10.78
N ALA A 747 -35.25 11.59 10.11
CA ALA A 747 -36.17 11.28 9.02
C ALA A 747 -37.61 11.15 9.51
N GLU A 748 -37.79 10.59 10.72
CA GLU A 748 -39.09 10.27 11.30
C GLU A 748 -39.18 10.76 12.75
N PRO A 749 -40.39 11.10 13.25
CA PRO A 749 -40.60 11.45 14.67
C PRO A 749 -40.11 10.36 15.64
N GLU A 750 -40.28 9.10 15.28
CA GLU A 750 -39.83 7.93 16.04
C GLU A 750 -38.30 7.90 16.12
N VAL A 751 -37.61 8.28 15.04
CA VAL A 751 -36.15 8.45 15.06
C VAL A 751 -35.77 9.59 16.00
N ALA A 752 -36.43 10.74 15.88
CA ALA A 752 -36.14 11.93 16.69
C ALA A 752 -36.30 11.68 18.20
N ALA A 753 -37.30 10.89 18.58
CA ALA A 753 -37.67 10.62 19.96
C ALA A 753 -37.09 9.32 20.54
N ARG A 754 -36.24 8.57 19.81
CA ARG A 754 -35.74 7.27 20.28
C ARG A 754 -34.89 7.39 21.54
N THR A 755 -35.11 6.48 22.49
CA THR A 755 -34.41 6.45 23.79
C THR A 755 -34.10 5.02 24.21
N LEU A 756 -33.33 4.82 25.28
CA LEU A 756 -33.04 3.47 25.76
C LEU A 756 -34.31 2.70 26.21
N ASP A 757 -35.41 3.38 26.55
CA ASP A 757 -36.67 2.74 26.94
C ASP A 757 -37.35 1.96 25.81
N ASP A 758 -36.97 2.21 24.54
CA ASP A 758 -37.55 1.46 23.42
C ASP A 758 -36.89 0.09 23.23
N LEU A 759 -35.79 -0.18 23.95
CA LEU A 759 -35.13 -1.48 23.95
C LEU A 759 -35.82 -2.42 24.93
N ALA A 760 -36.00 -3.68 24.53
CA ALA A 760 -36.62 -4.67 25.40
C ALA A 760 -35.77 -4.86 26.67
N CYS A 761 -36.43 -4.87 27.83
CA CYS A 761 -35.81 -5.09 29.14
C CYS A 761 -34.86 -3.97 29.63
N VAL A 762 -34.82 -2.82 28.96
CA VAL A 762 -34.03 -1.65 29.39
C VAL A 762 -34.98 -0.53 29.83
N SER A 763 -34.66 0.12 30.95
CA SER A 763 -35.34 1.32 31.42
C SER A 763 -34.34 2.37 31.85
N ARG A 764 -34.51 3.61 31.37
CA ARG A 764 -33.70 4.75 31.78
C ARG A 764 -33.88 5.07 33.25
N GLU A 765 -35.02 4.73 33.87
CA GLU A 765 -35.21 4.95 35.30
C GLU A 765 -34.29 4.05 36.16
N ASP A 766 -33.83 2.93 35.61
CA ASP A 766 -32.87 2.03 36.27
C ASP A 766 -31.42 2.51 36.13
N LEU A 767 -31.16 3.48 35.25
CA LEU A 767 -29.86 4.14 35.13
C LEU A 767 -29.69 5.24 36.19
N PRO A 768 -28.45 5.47 36.69
CA PRO A 768 -28.13 6.64 37.49
C PRO A 768 -28.56 7.93 36.79
N ALA A 769 -28.98 8.93 37.56
CA ALA A 769 -29.49 10.20 37.02
C ALA A 769 -28.56 10.86 35.99
N GLU A 770 -27.25 10.69 36.14
CA GLU A 770 -26.23 11.20 35.20
C GLU A 770 -26.27 10.53 33.81
N LEU A 771 -26.84 9.33 33.66
CA LEU A 771 -26.92 8.56 32.40
C LEU A 771 -28.34 8.51 31.80
N GLN A 772 -29.29 9.24 32.39
CA GLN A 772 -30.68 9.27 31.91
C GLN A 772 -30.87 10.18 30.69
N ASP A 773 -30.03 11.22 30.56
CA ASP A 773 -30.02 12.05 29.35
C ASP A 773 -29.34 11.28 28.20
N PRO A 774 -29.85 11.40 26.96
CA PRO A 774 -29.19 10.81 25.81
C PRO A 774 -27.76 11.29 25.55
N VAL A 775 -27.36 12.45 26.08
CA VAL A 775 -26.00 12.97 25.93
C VAL A 775 -25.49 13.41 27.29
N THR A 776 -24.39 12.80 27.73
CA THR A 776 -23.77 13.10 29.03
C THR A 776 -22.29 13.35 28.89
N PHE A 777 -21.76 14.30 29.66
CA PHE A 777 -20.33 14.44 29.91
C PHE A 777 -19.95 13.98 31.32
N VAL A 778 -18.93 13.12 31.42
CA VAL A 778 -18.40 12.56 32.66
C VAL A 778 -16.97 13.09 32.87
N GLU A 779 -16.80 13.93 33.88
CA GLU A 779 -15.52 14.52 34.24
C GLU A 779 -14.54 13.48 34.79
N VAL A 780 -13.35 13.39 34.18
CA VAL A 780 -12.22 12.60 34.67
C VAL A 780 -10.96 13.47 34.53
N GLY A 781 -10.21 13.65 35.61
CA GLY A 781 -9.00 14.50 35.61
C GLY A 781 -7.79 13.85 34.95
N GLY A 782 -7.82 12.53 34.82
CA GLY A 782 -6.84 11.70 34.14
C GLY A 782 -5.54 11.47 34.90
N ASP A 783 -4.79 10.45 34.49
CA ASP A 783 -3.53 10.06 35.16
C ASP A 783 -2.26 10.76 34.61
N ARG A 784 -2.41 11.62 33.60
CA ARG A 784 -1.36 12.38 32.89
C ARG A 784 -0.37 11.55 32.07
N SER A 785 -0.68 10.30 31.77
CA SER A 785 0.08 9.51 30.82
C SER A 785 -0.19 9.99 29.38
N GLN A 786 0.72 9.68 28.45
CA GLN A 786 0.69 10.26 27.10
C GLN A 786 -0.28 9.55 26.14
N TYR A 787 -0.39 8.22 26.23
CA TYR A 787 -1.15 7.40 25.27
C TYR A 787 -2.26 6.56 25.91
N THR A 788 -2.33 6.56 27.24
CA THR A 788 -3.28 5.81 28.06
C THR A 788 -3.80 6.70 29.16
N ASP A 789 -4.95 6.35 29.70
CA ASP A 789 -5.51 6.94 30.91
C ASP A 789 -6.30 5.87 31.65
N SER A 790 -5.66 5.33 32.69
CA SER A 790 -6.21 4.27 33.54
C SER A 790 -7.38 4.75 34.40
N GLU A 791 -7.44 6.05 34.72
CA GLU A 791 -8.58 6.63 35.43
C GLU A 791 -9.81 6.70 34.51
N GLU A 792 -9.64 7.13 33.26
CA GLU A 792 -10.70 7.06 32.25
C GLU A 792 -11.13 5.61 32.00
N ALA A 793 -10.19 4.67 31.83
CA ALA A 793 -10.50 3.26 31.58
C ALA A 793 -11.32 2.63 32.72
N ALA A 794 -10.90 2.84 33.97
CA ALA A 794 -11.64 2.37 35.15
C ALA A 794 -13.04 3.01 35.24
N ARG A 795 -13.16 4.30 34.90
CA ARG A 795 -14.45 4.99 34.88
C ARG A 795 -15.37 4.46 33.78
N ILE A 796 -14.84 4.17 32.60
CA ILE A 796 -15.57 3.59 31.47
C ILE A 796 -16.09 2.20 31.83
N ALA A 797 -15.30 1.37 32.52
CA ALA A 797 -15.75 0.07 33.00
C ALA A 797 -16.95 0.19 33.96
N ASP A 798 -16.91 1.10 34.93
CA ASP A 798 -18.04 1.39 35.83
C ASP A 798 -19.28 1.89 35.06
N LEU A 799 -19.10 2.69 34.01
CA LEU A 799 -20.21 3.11 33.14
C LEU A 799 -20.86 1.94 32.41
N ILE A 800 -20.07 1.02 31.87
CA ILE A 800 -20.55 -0.18 31.17
C ILE A 800 -21.32 -1.08 32.15
N GLU A 801 -20.78 -1.33 33.35
CA GLU A 801 -21.46 -2.13 34.38
C GLU A 801 -22.84 -1.56 34.74
N ARG A 802 -22.99 -0.23 34.75
CA ARG A 802 -24.28 0.42 35.01
C ARG A 802 -25.28 0.22 33.87
N TYR A 803 -24.84 0.29 32.62
CA TYR A 803 -25.71 -0.02 31.48
C TYR A 803 -26.14 -1.48 31.47
N GLU A 804 -25.22 -2.40 31.79
CA GLU A 804 -25.52 -3.82 31.94
C GLU A 804 -26.51 -4.06 33.08
N ALA A 805 -26.31 -3.42 34.24
CA ALA A 805 -27.23 -3.52 35.38
C ALA A 805 -28.64 -3.00 35.05
N ALA A 806 -28.76 -2.06 34.12
CA ALA A 806 -30.03 -1.56 33.57
C ALA A 806 -30.60 -2.45 32.46
N GLY A 807 -29.97 -3.60 32.17
CA GLY A 807 -30.46 -4.62 31.24
C GLY A 807 -29.96 -4.49 29.80
N LEU A 808 -29.03 -3.58 29.51
CA LEU A 808 -28.49 -3.41 28.16
C LEU A 808 -27.51 -4.54 27.82
N ASP A 809 -27.66 -5.10 26.62
CA ASP A 809 -26.71 -6.09 26.10
C ASP A 809 -25.37 -5.42 25.77
N ARG A 810 -24.27 -6.04 26.20
CA ARG A 810 -22.92 -5.49 26.04
C ARG A 810 -22.51 -5.29 24.59
N SER A 811 -23.01 -6.12 23.67
CA SER A 811 -22.76 -5.98 22.23
C SER A 811 -23.40 -4.73 21.62
N SER A 812 -24.34 -4.10 22.34
CA SER A 812 -24.99 -2.84 21.96
C SER A 812 -24.23 -1.60 22.44
N ILE A 813 -23.08 -1.78 23.09
CA ILE A 813 -22.21 -0.72 23.62
C ILE A 813 -20.91 -0.70 22.81
N GLY A 814 -20.50 0.50 22.39
CA GLY A 814 -19.17 0.74 21.80
C GLY A 814 -18.39 1.79 22.57
N VAL A 815 -17.07 1.63 22.63
CA VAL A 815 -16.14 2.60 23.21
C VAL A 815 -15.15 3.05 22.15
N ILE A 816 -15.06 4.37 21.96
CA ILE A 816 -14.13 5.01 21.04
C ILE A 816 -13.02 5.67 21.85
N ALA A 817 -11.76 5.42 21.50
CA ALA A 817 -10.60 6.06 22.12
C ALA A 817 -9.60 6.58 21.05
N PRO A 818 -8.82 7.62 21.35
CA PRO A 818 -7.89 8.22 20.38
C PRO A 818 -6.67 7.34 20.08
N PHE A 819 -6.24 6.52 21.04
CA PHE A 819 -5.01 5.73 20.93
C PHE A 819 -5.29 4.23 21.03
N ARG A 820 -4.49 3.44 20.31
CA ARG A 820 -4.47 1.96 20.40
C ARG A 820 -4.11 1.48 21.80
N ALA A 821 -3.13 2.12 22.43
CA ALA A 821 -2.75 1.83 23.80
C ALA A 821 -3.95 2.02 24.74
N GLN A 822 -4.71 3.12 24.58
CA GLN A 822 -5.94 3.33 25.34
C GLN A 822 -7.05 2.32 25.00
N VAL A 823 -7.20 1.92 23.74
CA VAL A 823 -8.10 0.82 23.36
C VAL A 823 -7.74 -0.46 24.11
N SER A 824 -6.46 -0.82 24.19
CA SER A 824 -5.98 -2.00 24.92
C SER A 824 -6.23 -1.86 26.43
N GLU A 825 -5.91 -0.70 27.00
CA GLU A 825 -6.12 -0.40 28.42
C GLU A 825 -7.61 -0.53 28.79
N ILE A 826 -8.51 0.09 28.02
CA ILE A 826 -9.95 -0.04 28.22
C ILE A 826 -10.40 -1.50 28.03
N SER A 827 -9.93 -2.18 26.99
CA SER A 827 -10.30 -3.58 26.70
C SER A 827 -9.95 -4.52 27.85
N SER A 828 -8.86 -4.24 28.58
CA SER A 828 -8.47 -5.03 29.77
C SER A 828 -9.39 -4.82 30.98
N HIS A 829 -10.15 -3.71 31.00
CA HIS A 829 -11.06 -3.34 32.09
C HIS A 829 -12.52 -3.67 31.78
N VAL A 830 -12.87 -3.94 30.52
CA VAL A 830 -14.25 -4.17 30.09
C VAL A 830 -14.45 -5.61 29.60
N PRO A 831 -15.68 -6.14 29.63
CA PRO A 831 -15.98 -7.43 29.04
C PRO A 831 -15.65 -7.49 27.53
N ALA A 832 -15.16 -8.65 27.05
CA ALA A 832 -14.70 -8.84 25.67
C ALA A 832 -15.79 -8.67 24.60
N ASP A 833 -17.06 -8.71 24.99
CA ASP A 833 -18.23 -8.51 24.12
C ASP A 833 -18.59 -7.03 23.91
N VAL A 834 -17.92 -6.09 24.59
CA VAL A 834 -18.01 -4.66 24.31
C VAL A 834 -17.06 -4.30 23.16
N ALA A 835 -17.57 -3.60 22.15
CA ALA A 835 -16.71 -3.14 21.05
C ALA A 835 -15.84 -1.97 21.51
N VAL A 836 -14.51 -2.11 21.51
CA VAL A 836 -13.55 -1.04 21.85
C VAL A 836 -12.56 -0.87 20.71
N ASP A 837 -12.46 0.34 20.15
CA ASP A 837 -11.59 0.62 19.01
C ASP A 837 -11.35 2.13 18.84
N THR A 838 -10.45 2.47 17.93
CA THR A 838 -10.14 3.83 17.48
C THR A 838 -11.25 4.42 16.61
N VAL A 839 -11.29 5.76 16.53
CA VAL A 839 -12.28 6.49 15.72
C VAL A 839 -12.28 6.07 14.25
N ASP A 840 -11.09 5.91 13.65
CA ASP A 840 -10.90 5.50 12.26
C ASP A 840 -11.50 4.10 11.98
N ARG A 841 -11.38 3.17 12.93
CA ARG A 841 -11.90 1.81 12.80
C ARG A 841 -13.38 1.68 13.15
N PHE A 842 -13.92 2.60 13.95
CA PHE A 842 -15.35 2.68 14.23
C PHE A 842 -16.18 3.24 13.06
N GLN A 843 -15.52 3.77 12.01
CA GLN A 843 -16.22 4.30 10.85
C GLN A 843 -17.09 3.22 10.17
N GLY A 844 -18.25 3.64 9.67
CA GLY A 844 -19.27 2.74 9.11
C GLY A 844 -20.04 1.90 10.14
N SER A 845 -19.57 1.80 11.39
CA SER A 845 -20.28 1.09 12.47
C SER A 845 -21.19 2.04 13.27
N SER A 846 -22.12 1.49 14.05
CA SER A 846 -22.97 2.25 14.98
C SER A 846 -23.44 1.36 16.12
N GLN A 847 -23.64 1.93 17.30
CA GLN A 847 -24.11 1.21 18.50
C GLN A 847 -25.30 1.91 19.15
N GLU A 848 -26.05 1.20 19.99
CA GLU A 848 -27.14 1.81 20.76
C GLU A 848 -26.58 2.86 21.73
N VAL A 849 -25.46 2.53 22.39
CA VAL A 849 -24.68 3.41 23.26
C VAL A 849 -23.24 3.53 22.76
N ILE A 850 -22.73 4.76 22.69
CA ILE A 850 -21.30 5.03 22.46
C ILE A 850 -20.71 5.77 23.65
N VAL A 851 -19.55 5.33 24.10
CA VAL A 851 -18.71 6.03 25.07
C VAL A 851 -17.45 6.53 24.34
N VAL A 852 -17.09 7.80 24.50
CA VAL A 852 -15.88 8.39 23.91
C VAL A 852 -14.92 8.75 25.04
N SER A 853 -13.75 8.10 25.04
CA SER A 853 -12.58 8.44 25.86
C SER A 853 -11.78 9.51 25.13
N PHE A 854 -11.37 10.57 25.81
CA PHE A 854 -10.56 11.63 25.20
C PHE A 854 -9.08 11.52 25.54
N THR A 855 -8.70 10.91 26.68
CA THR A 855 -7.30 10.68 27.09
C THR A 855 -6.45 11.96 27.16
N ALA A 856 -7.09 13.13 27.13
CA ALA A 856 -6.42 14.43 27.06
C ALA A 856 -6.35 15.04 28.45
N THR A 857 -5.14 15.38 28.92
CA THR A 857 -4.94 16.08 30.19
C THR A 857 -4.14 17.36 29.96
N GLY A 858 -4.74 18.52 30.28
CA GLY A 858 -4.14 19.85 30.12
C GLY A 858 -3.91 20.36 28.68
N ARG A 859 -3.67 19.50 27.69
CA ARG A 859 -3.56 19.85 26.25
C ARG A 859 -4.32 18.86 25.38
N LEU A 860 -4.74 19.31 24.21
CA LEU A 860 -5.38 18.50 23.17
C LEU A 860 -4.31 17.92 22.25
N GLU A 861 -3.70 16.84 22.70
CA GLU A 861 -2.71 16.07 21.92
C GLU A 861 -3.30 14.69 21.65
N GLY A 862 -3.22 14.23 20.39
CA GLY A 862 -3.66 12.91 19.98
C GLY A 862 -4.52 12.89 18.72
N PRO A 863 -4.71 11.71 18.09
CA PRO A 863 -5.34 11.60 16.78
C PRO A 863 -6.73 12.25 16.69
N ILE A 864 -7.57 12.11 17.72
CA ILE A 864 -8.93 12.66 17.68
C ILE A 864 -8.99 14.20 17.63
N PHE A 865 -7.88 14.89 17.94
CA PHE A 865 -7.76 16.35 17.99
C PHE A 865 -7.06 16.96 16.78
N GLU A 866 -6.40 16.15 15.95
CA GLU A 866 -5.69 16.62 14.75
C GLU A 866 -6.68 17.11 13.66
N ASP A 867 -7.90 16.59 13.66
CA ASP A 867 -8.93 16.90 12.67
C ASP A 867 -10.33 16.82 13.28
N TYR A 868 -11.12 17.90 13.16
CA TYR A 868 -12.48 17.94 13.69
C TYR A 868 -13.43 16.91 13.04
N ARG A 869 -13.10 16.41 11.85
CA ARG A 869 -13.86 15.35 11.17
C ARG A 869 -13.80 14.02 11.94
N ARG A 870 -12.72 13.76 12.70
CA ARG A 870 -12.64 12.59 13.60
C ARG A 870 -13.66 12.70 14.73
N ILE A 871 -13.76 13.85 15.39
CA ILE A 871 -14.79 14.00 16.44
C ILE A 871 -16.20 13.96 15.85
N ASN A 872 -16.45 14.50 14.65
CA ASN A 872 -17.73 14.34 13.95
C ASN A 872 -18.09 12.84 13.77
N VAL A 873 -17.13 12.02 13.35
CA VAL A 873 -17.32 10.56 13.24
C VAL A 873 -17.71 9.99 14.60
N ALA A 874 -16.95 10.24 15.67
CA ALA A 874 -17.22 9.69 16.99
C ALA A 874 -18.63 10.07 17.51
N LEU A 875 -19.00 11.34 17.39
CA LEU A 875 -20.30 11.88 17.85
C LEU A 875 -21.50 11.34 17.07
N THR A 876 -21.28 10.79 15.88
CA THR A 876 -22.34 10.31 14.97
C THR A 876 -22.46 8.78 14.89
N ARG A 877 -21.69 8.05 15.71
CA ARG A 877 -21.82 6.60 15.89
C ARG A 877 -23.01 6.14 16.77
N PRO A 878 -23.48 6.87 17.80
CA PRO A 878 -24.55 6.38 18.67
C PRO A 878 -25.94 6.49 18.04
N LYS A 879 -26.85 5.59 18.45
CA LYS A 879 -28.28 5.69 18.10
C LYS A 879 -29.11 6.34 19.21
N ARG A 880 -28.91 5.95 20.47
CA ARG A 880 -29.80 6.29 21.59
C ARG A 880 -29.11 7.05 22.72
N ALA A 881 -27.85 6.72 23.04
CA ALA A 881 -27.09 7.45 24.06
C ALA A 881 -25.61 7.63 23.71
N LEU A 882 -25.05 8.76 24.13
CA LEU A 882 -23.66 9.16 23.97
C LEU A 882 -23.11 9.61 25.32
N VAL A 883 -21.98 9.03 25.72
CA VAL A 883 -21.24 9.43 26.92
C VAL A 883 -19.85 9.91 26.53
N LEU A 884 -19.51 11.12 26.93
CA LEU A 884 -18.21 11.75 26.71
C LEU A 884 -17.41 11.70 28.02
N VAL A 885 -16.20 11.15 28.01
CA VAL A 885 -15.37 10.93 29.21
C VAL A 885 -14.02 11.62 29.03
N GLY A 886 -13.66 12.54 29.93
CA GLY A 886 -12.34 13.16 29.93
C GLY A 886 -12.23 14.44 30.78
N ASP A 887 -11.12 15.16 30.61
CA ASP A 887 -10.81 16.41 31.32
C ASP A 887 -11.47 17.61 30.63
N SER A 888 -12.46 18.23 31.29
CA SER A 888 -13.15 19.37 30.69
C SER A 888 -12.30 20.63 30.62
N GLN A 889 -11.26 20.76 31.47
CA GLN A 889 -10.35 21.90 31.41
C GLN A 889 -9.49 21.82 30.15
N ALA A 890 -9.03 20.62 29.79
CA ALA A 890 -8.31 20.38 28.55
C ALA A 890 -9.20 20.65 27.34
N LEU A 891 -10.39 20.04 27.30
CA LEU A 891 -11.36 20.20 26.19
C LEU A 891 -11.81 21.64 25.99
N ALA A 892 -11.99 22.42 27.06
CA ALA A 892 -12.39 23.83 26.94
C ALA A 892 -11.27 24.76 26.39
N THR A 893 -10.06 24.25 26.13
CA THR A 893 -8.99 25.05 25.51
C THR A 893 -9.24 25.32 24.02
N ASP A 894 -10.11 24.55 23.38
CA ASP A 894 -10.48 24.72 21.97
C ASP A 894 -11.98 25.12 21.83
N PRO A 895 -12.31 26.09 20.98
CA PRO A 895 -13.69 26.59 20.85
C PRO A 895 -14.73 25.56 20.40
N VAL A 896 -14.36 24.59 19.57
CA VAL A 896 -15.29 23.54 19.08
C VAL A 896 -15.63 22.59 20.22
N TYR A 897 -14.60 22.13 20.94
CA TYR A 897 -14.79 21.25 22.10
C TYR A 897 -15.46 21.98 23.28
N GLU A 898 -15.25 23.28 23.46
CA GLU A 898 -15.99 24.10 24.44
C GLU A 898 -17.50 24.10 24.12
N ARG A 899 -17.89 24.34 22.85
CA ARG A 899 -19.29 24.24 22.41
C ARG A 899 -19.86 22.84 22.60
N MET A 900 -19.06 21.80 22.34
CA MET A 900 -19.44 20.40 22.58
C MET A 900 -19.72 20.15 24.07
N LEU A 901 -18.87 20.64 24.97
CA LEU A 901 -19.09 20.54 26.43
C LEU A 901 -20.37 21.27 26.87
N GLU A 902 -20.59 22.48 26.37
CA GLU A 902 -21.82 23.23 26.65
C GLU A 902 -23.05 22.46 26.17
N TRP A 903 -22.98 21.84 24.99
CA TRP A 903 -24.05 21.00 24.47
C TRP A 903 -24.27 19.73 25.31
N ALA A 904 -23.20 19.06 25.76
CA ALA A 904 -23.29 17.82 26.53
C ALA A 904 -23.73 18.03 27.99
N ARG A 905 -23.59 19.24 28.53
CA ARG A 905 -23.98 19.59 29.92
C ARG A 905 -25.38 20.19 30.06
N ARG A 906 -26.04 20.52 28.94
CA ARG A 906 -27.43 21.00 28.91
C ARG A 906 -28.41 19.91 29.30
#